data_AF-A0A1F4F5E6-F1
#
_entry.id   AF-A0A1F4F5E6-F1
#
_cell.length_a   1.000
_cell.length_b   1.000
_cell.length_c   1.000
_cell.angle_alpha   90.00
_cell.angle_beta   90.00
_cell.angle_gamma   90.00
#
_symmetry.space_group_name_H-M   'P 1'
#
loop_
_entity.id
_entity.type
_entity.pdbx_description
1 polymer ?
#
loop_
_entity_poly.entity_id
_entity_poly.type
_entity_poly.pdbx_seq_one_letter_code
_entity_poly.pdbx_strand_id
1 'polypeptide(L)'
;MNDLATPIRDDAWIPSSCALCYGSCSILAHRVDGVVVKVEGNPQSVVGKGRLCGKGAGGIMTHYDPNRLKTPLRRTNPKKGLDEDPRWKEITWDDALEEIAARLRRIRAEDSRKLVMQRTTTVTASRLPMQTFAAAFGTPNLSTAGGGLHCGNGAHLLSGIMHASWSVVPDFEYCNYAIYFGASKGHGAGHASASNMGLAAEARARGMKLVVVDPMCNFASAKASEWVPLRVGTDGALALAMCNTMANELGIYDAAYLQAKTNAPYLIGPDKLYVRDPASGKPLVWDKAAGAARPYTDARPADTALEGELEANGVRCQPAFQKLKDHLRRFSPEWGEAISTVPATTIRRLAREFAREARIGSTIVVEGVTLPYRPVAAIAFRGAQGHKNSVYNFLAIELLNQLVGAADVVGSCLGFNPACGGFPETGRPRYVPSAGPDGLMTVGMWMGYHYPYPIAEPRMPRNLGLQDLFAMGMTSPFLDSDDREQMWSRFELGYRPEMMLNFGANLLMSIANRETVARSLAAYEFMVSIDLFETETTRFADIVLPDCSYLQTLDSRSNFPFIFSLPAGMGEWCWPIRQPVLAPEGGQRRFQDVLLELAERIGMRADLNAAYNASMNLAPEFRLQGERRYTFEEICDAELKSNFGPGRGLDWFKEHGLVKWPKRPEEVYWRPFVDVRVPVYWEFMVPLAEKIDALTAPRGLKLPREYYEPLPDFLPCASHDCKAPGFDLTAFYYRDSIHTNSFTMENPWLDEAARLDPFSYTIAINADTATKKGLADGALVRVETESGRSVEGRVRLTQAIHPEGLGIAACAGHWGDGMPVAKGKGVFFNGLLDLDWEHVSPVNLNLDLCARVRVTPVEARR
;
A
#
# COMPACT_ATOMS: atom_id res chain seq x y z
N MET A 1 7.67 -25.63 60.60
CA MET A 1 8.31 -25.78 59.28
C MET A 1 7.54 -24.91 58.33
N ASN A 2 8.15 -23.81 57.86
CA ASN A 2 7.55 -22.95 56.85
C ASN A 2 7.76 -23.62 55.49
N ASP A 3 6.67 -23.97 54.81
CA ASP A 3 6.69 -24.29 53.39
C ASP A 3 7.01 -23.01 52.62
N LEU A 4 8.31 -22.81 52.35
CA LEU A 4 8.75 -21.90 51.29
C LEU A 4 8.36 -22.57 49.97
N ALA A 5 7.15 -22.29 49.51
CA ALA A 5 6.76 -22.57 48.14
C ALA A 5 7.80 -21.91 47.24
N THR A 6 8.61 -22.72 46.56
CA THR A 6 9.56 -22.27 45.54
C THR A 6 8.79 -21.36 44.58
N PRO A 7 9.19 -20.09 44.39
CA PRO A 7 8.49 -19.23 43.44
C PRO A 7 8.51 -19.94 42.09
N ILE A 8 7.33 -20.14 41.50
CA ILE A 8 7.21 -20.69 40.15
C ILE A 8 7.98 -19.70 39.27
N ARG A 9 9.15 -20.13 38.80
CA ARG A 9 9.95 -19.36 37.85
C ARG A 9 9.12 -19.23 36.58
N ASP A 10 8.73 -18.00 36.24
CA ASP A 10 8.02 -17.69 35.00
C ASP A 10 9.04 -17.78 33.87
N ASP A 11 9.24 -18.96 33.29
CA ASP A 11 10.12 -19.19 32.13
C ASP A 11 9.27 -19.79 31.00
N ALA A 12 8.77 -18.92 30.13
CA ALA A 12 7.73 -19.28 29.16
C ALA A 12 7.99 -18.69 27.77
N TRP A 13 7.71 -19.50 26.74
CA TRP A 13 7.64 -19.05 25.36
C TRP A 13 6.18 -18.86 24.96
N ILE A 14 5.81 -17.61 24.67
CA ILE A 14 4.42 -17.23 24.38
C ILE A 14 4.28 -16.91 22.89
N PRO A 15 3.40 -17.62 22.15
CA PRO A 15 3.18 -17.31 20.74
C PRO A 15 2.42 -16.00 20.59
N SER A 16 2.86 -15.13 19.69
CA SER A 16 2.21 -13.84 19.43
C SER A 16 2.50 -13.39 17.99
N SER A 17 2.28 -12.10 17.68
CA SER A 17 2.65 -11.51 16.39
C SER A 17 3.39 -10.18 16.57
N CYS A 18 4.44 -9.98 15.78
CA CYS A 18 5.20 -8.74 15.74
C CYS A 18 4.32 -7.59 15.19
N ALA A 19 4.56 -6.35 15.63
CA ALA A 19 3.93 -5.16 15.03
C ALA A 19 4.90 -4.01 14.74
N LEU A 20 6.20 -4.32 14.59
CA LEU A 20 7.21 -3.33 14.16
C LEU A 20 7.09 -2.95 12.68
N CYS A 21 6.29 -3.70 11.90
CA CYS A 21 5.85 -3.33 10.57
C CYS A 21 4.48 -3.96 10.26
N TYR A 22 3.88 -3.56 9.13
CA TYR A 22 2.59 -4.08 8.66
C TYR A 22 2.59 -5.58 8.31
N GLY A 23 3.77 -6.21 8.28
CA GLY A 23 3.93 -7.62 7.93
C GLY A 23 3.45 -8.60 9.00
N SER A 24 3.21 -8.16 10.25
CA SER A 24 2.64 -8.99 11.33
C SER A 24 3.21 -10.41 11.45
N CYS A 25 4.54 -10.57 11.39
CA CYS A 25 5.20 -11.88 11.44
C CYS A 25 4.81 -12.62 12.74
N SER A 26 4.55 -13.93 12.66
CA SER A 26 4.30 -14.73 13.87
C SER A 26 5.60 -14.92 14.64
N ILE A 27 5.53 -14.76 15.97
CA ILE A 27 6.68 -14.78 16.87
C ILE A 27 6.45 -15.71 18.05
N LEU A 28 7.55 -16.11 18.68
CA LEU A 28 7.59 -16.59 20.05
C LEU A 28 8.35 -15.56 20.89
N ALA A 29 7.73 -15.11 21.98
CA ALA A 29 8.36 -14.21 22.94
C ALA A 29 8.75 -15.00 24.20
N HIS A 30 10.02 -14.95 24.57
CA HIS A 30 10.55 -15.61 25.76
C HIS A 30 10.44 -14.65 26.95
N ARG A 31 9.61 -15.00 27.92
CA ARG A 31 9.46 -14.26 29.17
C ARG A 31 10.14 -15.05 30.29
N VAL A 32 11.03 -14.37 31.02
CA VAL A 32 11.72 -14.89 32.20
C VAL A 32 11.46 -13.93 33.36
N ASP A 33 10.83 -14.42 34.42
CA ASP A 33 10.53 -13.69 35.65
C ASP A 33 9.81 -12.34 35.38
N GLY A 34 8.80 -12.36 34.50
CA GLY A 34 8.04 -11.18 34.11
C GLY A 34 8.71 -10.26 33.08
N VAL A 35 9.89 -10.61 32.56
CA VAL A 35 10.65 -9.81 31.59
C VAL A 35 10.79 -10.54 30.26
N VAL A 36 10.50 -9.88 29.14
CA VAL A 36 10.73 -10.44 27.80
C VAL A 36 12.21 -10.29 27.45
N VAL A 37 12.94 -11.39 27.46
CA VAL A 37 14.39 -11.42 27.22
C VAL A 37 14.75 -11.73 25.77
N LYS A 38 13.81 -12.29 24.99
CA LYS A 38 14.04 -12.65 23.58
C LYS A 38 12.73 -12.69 22.79
N VAL A 39 12.82 -12.35 21.50
CA VAL A 39 11.74 -12.53 20.51
C VAL A 39 12.34 -13.17 19.27
N GLU A 40 11.73 -14.27 18.80
CA GLU A 40 12.12 -14.96 17.58
C GLU A 40 10.90 -15.35 16.73
N GLY A 41 11.11 -15.78 15.49
CA GLY A 41 10.01 -16.18 14.62
C GLY A 41 9.40 -17.52 15.07
N ASN A 42 8.07 -17.65 15.00
CA ASN A 42 7.42 -18.92 15.33
C ASN A 42 7.66 -19.96 14.20
N PRO A 43 8.37 -21.08 14.45
CA PRO A 43 8.67 -22.08 13.44
C PRO A 43 7.43 -22.86 12.96
N GLN A 44 6.34 -22.86 13.72
CA GLN A 44 5.08 -23.51 13.33
C GLN A 44 4.28 -22.69 12.31
N SER A 45 4.61 -21.41 12.13
CA SER A 45 3.88 -20.48 11.26
C SER A 45 4.52 -20.35 9.88
N VAL A 46 3.72 -20.44 8.82
CA VAL A 46 4.19 -20.05 7.46
C VAL A 46 4.29 -18.53 7.28
N VAL A 47 3.68 -17.75 8.18
CA VAL A 47 3.88 -16.30 8.30
C VAL A 47 5.18 -16.06 9.05
N GLY A 48 6.24 -15.73 8.32
CA GLY A 48 7.61 -15.63 8.83
C GLY A 48 8.45 -16.91 8.65
N LYS A 49 7.83 -18.10 8.60
CA LYS A 49 8.53 -19.41 8.50
C LYS A 49 9.64 -19.57 9.55
N GLY A 50 9.36 -19.24 10.81
CA GLY A 50 10.34 -19.25 11.91
C GLY A 50 11.40 -18.14 11.86
N ARG A 51 11.39 -17.26 10.85
CA ARG A 51 12.37 -16.19 10.68
C ARG A 51 11.84 -14.87 11.20
N LEU A 52 12.74 -14.01 11.66
CA LEU A 52 12.45 -12.66 12.10
C LEU A 52 13.54 -11.68 11.66
N CYS A 53 13.13 -10.49 11.20
CA CYS A 53 14.08 -9.45 10.80
C CYS A 53 14.61 -8.67 12.00
N GLY A 54 15.69 -7.90 11.81
CA GLY A 54 16.31 -7.09 12.88
C GLY A 54 15.34 -6.15 13.58
N LYS A 55 14.34 -5.61 12.86
CA LYS A 55 13.24 -4.84 13.46
C LYS A 55 12.46 -5.64 14.50
N GLY A 56 12.04 -6.85 14.13
CA GLY A 56 11.27 -7.69 15.04
C GLY A 56 12.07 -8.11 16.27
N ALA A 57 13.32 -8.52 16.08
CA ALA A 57 14.23 -8.86 17.18
C ALA A 57 14.47 -7.66 18.10
N GLY A 58 14.67 -6.47 17.52
CA GLY A 58 14.83 -5.22 18.26
C GLY A 58 13.56 -4.70 18.92
N GLY A 59 12.38 -5.28 18.66
CA GLY A 59 11.12 -4.82 19.24
C GLY A 59 11.06 -4.85 20.77
N ILE A 60 11.95 -5.61 21.42
CA ILE A 60 12.16 -5.57 22.87
C ILE A 60 12.59 -4.18 23.33
N MET A 61 13.54 -3.56 22.62
CA MET A 61 14.04 -2.22 22.95
C MET A 61 13.00 -1.13 22.72
N THR A 62 12.09 -1.31 21.75
CA THR A 62 10.95 -0.40 21.60
C THR A 62 9.97 -0.53 22.77
N HIS A 63 9.80 -1.73 23.34
CA HIS A 63 8.91 -1.93 24.49
C HIS A 63 9.49 -1.37 25.79
N TYR A 64 10.79 -1.58 26.04
CA TYR A 64 11.50 -1.10 27.24
C TYR A 64 12.10 0.30 27.10
N ASP A 65 11.70 1.04 26.07
CA ASP A 65 12.15 2.40 25.90
C ASP A 65 11.68 3.28 27.09
N PRO A 66 12.60 3.97 27.79
CA PRO A 66 12.27 4.74 28.99
C PRO A 66 11.43 6.00 28.68
N ASN A 67 11.38 6.44 27.42
CA ASN A 67 10.62 7.62 26.98
C ASN A 67 9.17 7.29 26.60
N ARG A 68 8.74 6.04 26.78
CA ARG A 68 7.34 5.67 26.55
C ARG A 68 6.41 6.45 27.47
N LEU A 69 5.29 6.90 26.90
CA LEU A 69 4.21 7.54 27.66
C LEU A 69 3.62 6.55 28.67
N LYS A 70 3.42 7.01 29.91
CA LYS A 70 2.86 6.19 31.02
C LYS A 70 1.57 6.75 31.60
N THR A 71 1.32 8.04 31.41
CA THR A 71 0.19 8.79 31.98
C THR A 71 -0.48 9.64 30.88
N PRO A 72 -1.81 9.85 30.92
CA PRO A 72 -2.46 10.78 30.02
C PRO A 72 -1.94 12.21 30.21
N LEU A 73 -1.69 12.90 29.09
CA LEU A 73 -1.20 14.28 29.08
C LEU A 73 -2.25 15.22 28.49
N ARG A 74 -2.43 16.38 29.12
CA ARG A 74 -3.26 17.48 28.64
C ARG A 74 -2.40 18.70 28.34
N ARG A 75 -2.53 19.24 27.13
CA ARG A 75 -1.90 20.51 26.73
C ARG A 75 -2.34 21.64 27.65
N THR A 76 -1.45 22.56 27.99
CA THR A 76 -1.84 23.81 28.68
C THR A 76 -1.55 25.08 27.86
N ASN A 77 -0.66 25.01 26.87
CA ASN A 77 -0.49 26.09 25.90
C ASN A 77 -1.55 26.00 24.79
N PRO A 78 -2.48 26.96 24.65
CA PRO A 78 -3.51 26.90 23.62
C PRO A 78 -2.98 27.03 22.18
N LYS A 79 -1.75 27.54 21.99
CA LYS A 79 -1.15 27.66 20.66
C LYS A 79 -0.59 26.31 20.18
N LYS A 80 -0.86 25.98 18.92
CA LYS A 80 -0.34 24.80 18.21
C LYS A 80 0.56 25.28 17.06
N GLY A 81 1.75 24.71 16.94
CA GLY A 81 2.73 25.11 15.94
C GLY A 81 4.03 24.31 16.06
N LEU A 82 4.89 24.41 15.04
CA LEU A 82 6.17 23.69 15.01
C LEU A 82 7.08 24.09 16.18
N ASP A 83 7.12 25.40 16.50
CA ASP A 83 7.99 25.96 17.54
C ASP A 83 7.26 26.20 18.87
N GLU A 84 6.03 25.71 19.02
CA GLU A 84 5.22 25.87 20.23
C GLU A 84 5.43 24.69 21.19
N ASP A 85 5.74 24.99 22.45
CA ASP A 85 5.77 24.00 23.53
C ASP A 85 4.33 23.70 24.00
N PRO A 86 3.87 22.43 23.99
CA PRO A 86 2.54 22.07 24.49
C PRO A 86 2.28 22.36 25.97
N ARG A 87 3.36 22.46 26.77
CA ARG A 87 3.31 22.63 28.23
C ARG A 87 2.41 21.56 28.88
N TRP A 88 2.78 20.29 28.71
CA TRP A 88 1.99 19.16 29.17
C TRP A 88 1.71 19.20 30.68
N LYS A 89 0.48 18.84 31.04
CA LYS A 89 0.04 18.54 32.41
C LYS A 89 -0.46 17.11 32.44
N GLU A 90 -0.01 16.31 33.39
CA GLU A 90 -0.58 14.99 33.62
C GLU A 90 -2.03 15.11 34.12
N ILE A 91 -2.91 14.27 33.58
CA ILE A 91 -4.32 14.16 34.00
C ILE A 91 -4.70 12.71 34.21
N THR A 92 -5.83 12.48 34.90
CA THR A 92 -6.34 11.11 35.08
C THR A 92 -6.98 10.59 33.79
N TRP A 93 -7.12 9.26 33.67
CA TRP A 93 -7.87 8.67 32.57
C TRP A 93 -9.34 9.09 32.55
N ASP A 94 -9.96 9.22 33.71
CA ASP A 94 -11.37 9.62 33.78
C ASP A 94 -11.58 11.05 33.30
N ASP A 95 -10.71 11.98 33.71
CA ASP A 95 -10.73 13.36 33.22
C ASP A 95 -10.51 13.42 31.70
N ALA A 96 -9.52 12.66 31.20
CA ALA A 96 -9.21 12.60 29.78
C ALA A 96 -10.41 12.08 28.97
N LEU A 97 -10.96 10.93 29.38
CA LEU A 97 -12.06 10.29 28.67
C LEU A 97 -13.37 11.06 28.78
N GLU A 98 -13.62 11.78 29.88
CA GLU A 98 -14.79 12.65 29.99
C GLU A 98 -14.69 13.86 29.06
N GLU A 99 -13.52 14.52 28.99
CA GLU A 99 -13.31 15.64 28.05
C GLU A 99 -13.48 15.18 26.60
N ILE A 100 -12.89 14.03 26.24
CA ILE A 100 -13.01 13.41 24.91
C ILE A 100 -14.47 13.05 24.62
N ALA A 101 -15.14 12.34 25.53
CA ALA A 101 -16.52 11.90 25.35
C ALA A 101 -17.50 13.07 25.23
N ALA A 102 -17.30 14.16 25.98
CA ALA A 102 -18.11 15.37 25.88
C ALA A 102 -18.04 15.99 24.47
N ARG A 103 -16.85 16.07 23.88
CA ARG A 103 -16.66 16.55 22.50
C ARG A 103 -17.25 15.60 21.46
N LEU A 104 -17.02 14.30 21.62
CA LEU A 104 -17.60 13.29 20.74
C LEU A 104 -19.14 13.31 20.77
N ARG A 105 -19.76 13.46 21.95
CA ARG A 105 -21.22 13.63 22.09
C ARG A 105 -21.73 14.86 21.35
N ARG A 106 -21.07 16.01 21.53
CA ARG A 106 -21.38 17.27 20.81
C ARG A 106 -21.33 17.06 19.30
N ILE A 107 -20.19 16.58 18.80
CA ILE A 107 -19.96 16.40 17.37
C ILE A 107 -20.96 15.41 16.77
N ARG A 108 -21.23 14.28 17.45
CA ARG A 108 -22.18 13.28 16.96
C ARG A 108 -23.61 13.84 16.88
N ALA A 109 -24.01 14.69 17.81
CA ALA A 109 -25.31 15.32 17.83
C ALA A 109 -25.47 16.43 16.77
N GLU A 110 -24.38 17.15 16.47
CA GLU A 110 -24.37 18.24 15.49
C GLU A 110 -24.16 17.74 14.05
N ASP A 111 -23.01 17.12 13.79
CA ASP A 111 -22.60 16.58 12.49
C ASP A 111 -21.41 15.62 12.68
N SER A 112 -21.69 14.32 12.62
CA SER A 112 -20.69 13.26 12.80
C SER A 112 -19.50 13.37 11.83
N ARG A 113 -19.67 14.04 10.69
CA ARG A 113 -18.62 14.22 9.68
C ARG A 113 -17.48 15.10 10.19
N LYS A 114 -17.68 15.93 11.21
CA LYS A 114 -16.63 16.79 11.77
C LYS A 114 -15.56 16.02 12.57
N LEU A 115 -15.75 14.72 12.82
CA LEU A 115 -14.73 13.83 13.38
C LEU A 115 -13.86 13.23 12.27
N VAL A 116 -12.54 13.37 12.40
CA VAL A 116 -11.55 12.66 11.58
C VAL A 116 -10.90 11.57 12.42
N MET A 117 -10.86 10.36 11.88
CA MET A 117 -10.14 9.24 12.49
C MET A 117 -8.92 8.88 11.65
N GLN A 118 -7.75 8.94 12.27
CA GLN A 118 -6.49 8.66 11.62
C GLN A 118 -5.76 7.50 12.31
N ARG A 119 -5.14 6.64 11.49
CA ARG A 119 -4.26 5.58 12.00
C ARG A 119 -2.99 5.42 11.19
N THR A 120 -1.97 4.88 11.84
CA THR A 120 -0.75 4.41 11.16
C THR A 120 -1.00 3.22 10.24
N THR A 121 -0.21 3.10 9.18
CA THR A 121 -0.14 1.89 8.34
C THR A 121 0.67 0.77 8.97
N THR A 122 1.53 1.08 9.94
CA THR A 122 2.50 0.14 10.53
C THR A 122 1.82 -0.91 11.40
N VAL A 123 0.84 -0.51 12.21
CA VAL A 123 0.16 -1.39 13.17
C VAL A 123 -1.18 -1.82 12.58
N THR A 124 -1.17 -2.90 11.78
CA THR A 124 -2.35 -3.40 11.06
C THR A 124 -3.54 -3.70 11.98
N ALA A 125 -3.28 -4.15 13.20
CA ALA A 125 -4.29 -4.48 14.22
C ALA A 125 -5.21 -3.31 14.59
N SER A 126 -4.74 -2.07 14.41
CA SER A 126 -5.55 -0.87 14.66
C SER A 126 -6.68 -0.68 13.66
N ARG A 127 -6.58 -1.31 12.49
CA ARG A 127 -7.49 -1.04 11.38
C ARG A 127 -8.93 -1.36 11.73
N LEU A 128 -9.21 -2.56 12.22
CA LEU A 128 -10.59 -2.99 12.43
C LEU A 128 -11.27 -2.18 13.54
N PRO A 129 -10.72 -2.03 14.76
CA PRO A 129 -11.37 -1.24 15.81
C PRO A 129 -11.60 0.22 15.42
N MET A 130 -10.65 0.85 14.70
CA MET A 130 -10.82 2.22 14.21
C MET A 130 -11.91 2.31 13.13
N GLN A 131 -11.97 1.33 12.21
CA GLN A 131 -13.00 1.28 11.16
C GLN A 131 -14.40 1.05 11.74
N THR A 132 -14.56 0.15 12.71
CA THR A 132 -15.86 -0.12 13.34
C THR A 132 -16.33 1.04 14.20
N PHE A 133 -15.42 1.70 14.92
CA PHE A 133 -15.74 2.93 15.67
C PHE A 133 -16.18 4.06 14.73
N ALA A 134 -15.46 4.30 13.62
CA ALA A 134 -15.85 5.32 12.65
C ALA A 134 -17.23 5.05 12.02
N ALA A 135 -17.48 3.78 11.65
CA ALA A 135 -18.76 3.36 11.10
C ALA A 135 -19.91 3.54 12.11
N ALA A 136 -19.70 3.17 13.37
CA ALA A 136 -20.69 3.34 14.45
C ALA A 136 -20.94 4.82 14.81
N PHE A 137 -19.88 5.62 14.77
CA PHE A 137 -19.97 7.06 14.99
C PHE A 137 -20.70 7.76 13.83
N GLY A 138 -20.58 7.22 12.62
CA GLY A 138 -21.17 7.78 11.40
C GLY A 138 -20.27 8.80 10.70
N THR A 139 -18.95 8.77 10.94
CA THR A 139 -18.01 9.63 10.18
C THR A 139 -17.49 8.92 8.93
N PRO A 140 -17.48 9.57 7.75
CA PRO A 140 -16.84 9.05 6.56
C PRO A 140 -15.33 9.33 6.51
N ASN A 141 -14.79 10.10 7.46
CA ASN A 141 -13.45 10.67 7.37
C ASN A 141 -12.40 9.79 8.06
N LEU A 142 -11.97 8.76 7.33
CA LEU A 142 -10.89 7.85 7.72
C LEU A 142 -9.59 8.15 6.96
N SER A 143 -8.51 8.35 7.70
CA SER A 143 -7.16 8.55 7.17
C SER A 143 -6.23 7.41 7.55
N THR A 144 -5.40 6.98 6.61
CA THR A 144 -4.27 6.06 6.86
C THR A 144 -2.93 6.80 6.99
N ALA A 145 -2.97 8.10 7.27
CA ALA A 145 -1.84 9.01 7.36
C ALA A 145 -0.89 8.93 6.13
N GLY A 146 0.30 9.51 6.25
CA GLY A 146 1.26 9.59 5.15
C GLY A 146 1.72 8.24 4.60
N GLY A 147 1.76 7.20 5.45
CA GLY A 147 2.05 5.83 5.01
C GLY A 147 1.09 5.32 3.94
N GLY A 148 -0.19 5.72 3.96
CA GLY A 148 -1.18 5.37 2.94
C GLY A 148 -0.91 5.99 1.58
N LEU A 149 -0.68 7.30 1.57
CA LEU A 149 -0.41 8.08 0.35
C LEU A 149 0.84 7.59 -0.39
N HIS A 150 1.83 7.11 0.37
CA HIS A 150 3.02 6.51 -0.20
C HIS A 150 2.91 5.01 -0.51
N CYS A 151 1.93 4.29 0.04
CA CYS A 151 1.77 2.84 -0.17
C CYS A 151 1.06 2.49 -1.48
N GLY A 152 0.08 3.29 -1.92
CA GLY A 152 -0.74 2.89 -3.06
C GLY A 152 -2.05 3.61 -3.32
N ASN A 153 -2.08 4.52 -4.29
CA ASN A 153 -3.28 4.73 -5.11
C ASN A 153 -3.13 4.03 -6.47
N GLY A 154 -1.96 4.13 -7.13
CA GLY A 154 -1.72 3.41 -8.39
C GLY A 154 -1.58 1.90 -8.21
N ALA A 155 -0.69 1.46 -7.31
CA ALA A 155 -0.38 0.05 -7.12
C ALA A 155 -1.57 -0.78 -6.65
N HIS A 156 -2.33 -0.27 -5.67
CA HIS A 156 -3.46 -0.98 -5.09
C HIS A 156 -4.64 -1.01 -6.07
N LEU A 157 -4.92 0.10 -6.75
CA LEU A 157 -5.96 0.14 -7.78
C LEU A 157 -5.69 -0.88 -8.89
N LEU A 158 -4.48 -0.86 -9.49
CA LEU A 158 -4.15 -1.79 -10.58
C LEU A 158 -4.11 -3.24 -10.13
N SER A 159 -3.52 -3.53 -8.97
CA SER A 159 -3.53 -4.90 -8.43
C SER A 159 -4.97 -5.40 -8.18
N GLY A 160 -5.87 -4.50 -7.77
CA GLY A 160 -7.28 -4.80 -7.56
C GLY A 160 -8.01 -5.12 -8.86
N ILE A 161 -7.86 -4.27 -9.87
CA ILE A 161 -8.49 -4.43 -11.20
C ILE A 161 -7.94 -5.66 -11.94
N MET A 162 -6.63 -5.94 -11.83
CA MET A 162 -5.96 -6.93 -12.67
C MET A 162 -5.77 -8.28 -11.97
N HIS A 163 -5.69 -8.33 -10.63
CA HIS A 163 -5.38 -9.56 -9.87
C HIS A 163 -6.31 -9.84 -8.68
N ALA A 164 -7.38 -9.04 -8.48
CA ALA A 164 -8.25 -9.12 -7.31
C ALA A 164 -7.50 -9.10 -5.97
N SER A 165 -6.39 -8.35 -5.91
CA SER A 165 -5.49 -8.32 -4.76
C SER A 165 -4.98 -6.92 -4.49
N TRP A 166 -4.65 -6.60 -3.24
CA TRP A 166 -4.07 -5.30 -2.88
C TRP A 166 -2.65 -5.10 -3.41
N SER A 167 -1.94 -6.19 -3.69
CA SER A 167 -0.58 -6.15 -4.25
C SER A 167 -0.25 -7.42 -5.02
N VAL A 168 0.92 -7.44 -5.66
CA VAL A 168 1.42 -8.59 -6.45
C VAL A 168 2.84 -9.00 -6.08
N VAL A 169 3.22 -10.22 -6.47
CA VAL A 169 4.53 -10.83 -6.25
C VAL A 169 4.81 -11.88 -7.35
N PRO A 170 6.08 -12.16 -7.72
CA PRO A 170 6.34 -13.33 -8.55
C PRO A 170 5.95 -14.61 -7.82
N ASP A 171 5.49 -15.61 -8.57
CA ASP A 171 5.48 -16.99 -8.10
C ASP A 171 6.91 -17.50 -7.94
N PHE A 172 7.55 -17.19 -6.81
CA PHE A 172 8.94 -17.55 -6.53
C PHE A 172 9.21 -19.05 -6.64
N GLU A 173 8.20 -19.91 -6.55
CA GLU A 173 8.38 -21.35 -6.66
C GLU A 173 8.60 -21.81 -8.12
N TYR A 174 7.98 -21.13 -9.09
CA TYR A 174 7.97 -21.59 -10.49
C TYR A 174 8.44 -20.55 -11.51
N CYS A 175 8.62 -19.29 -11.11
CA CYS A 175 9.11 -18.21 -11.98
C CYS A 175 10.59 -18.42 -12.34
N ASN A 176 10.93 -18.12 -13.60
CA ASN A 176 12.29 -18.22 -14.15
C ASN A 176 12.85 -16.86 -14.56
N TYR A 177 12.01 -15.86 -14.82
CA TYR A 177 12.45 -14.53 -15.22
C TYR A 177 11.54 -13.43 -14.64
N ALA A 178 12.06 -12.64 -13.70
CA ALA A 178 11.31 -11.54 -13.09
C ALA A 178 11.97 -10.19 -13.39
N ILE A 179 11.16 -9.18 -13.72
CA ILE A 179 11.59 -7.77 -13.83
C ILE A 179 10.89 -6.95 -12.75
N TYR A 180 11.66 -6.27 -11.93
CA TYR A 180 11.14 -5.35 -10.91
C TYR A 180 11.30 -3.90 -11.36
N PHE A 181 10.21 -3.14 -11.34
CA PHE A 181 10.17 -1.71 -11.61
C PHE A 181 9.94 -0.96 -10.30
N GLY A 182 11.02 -0.43 -9.71
CA GLY A 182 10.95 0.30 -8.44
C GLY A 182 10.33 -0.51 -7.29
N ALA A 183 10.57 -1.82 -7.27
CA ALA A 183 9.98 -2.78 -6.34
C ALA A 183 11.07 -3.64 -5.66
N SER A 184 10.75 -4.15 -4.46
CA SER A 184 11.68 -4.94 -3.64
C SER A 184 11.04 -6.19 -3.03
N LYS A 185 10.06 -6.79 -3.70
CA LYS A 185 9.33 -7.97 -3.18
C LYS A 185 10.34 -9.10 -2.89
N GLY A 186 10.36 -9.58 -1.64
CA GLY A 186 11.32 -10.59 -1.18
C GLY A 186 12.74 -10.08 -0.91
N HIS A 187 12.97 -8.77 -0.83
CA HIS A 187 14.31 -8.19 -0.69
C HIS A 187 14.32 -6.98 0.28
N GLY A 188 14.32 -7.26 1.59
CA GLY A 188 14.49 -6.24 2.65
C GLY A 188 13.24 -5.46 3.06
N ALA A 189 12.25 -5.28 2.17
CA ALA A 189 10.98 -4.63 2.47
C ALA A 189 9.82 -5.22 1.64
N GLY A 190 8.58 -4.93 2.03
CA GLY A 190 7.37 -5.34 1.29
C GLY A 190 6.50 -6.37 2.01
N HIS A 191 5.53 -6.91 1.27
CA HIS A 191 4.53 -7.84 1.77
C HIS A 191 5.14 -9.24 1.98
N ALA A 192 4.72 -9.90 3.06
CA ALA A 192 5.20 -11.20 3.54
C ALA A 192 6.73 -11.28 3.59
N SER A 193 7.39 -10.19 4.00
CA SER A 193 8.83 -9.97 3.81
C SER A 193 9.71 -11.13 4.25
N ALA A 194 9.55 -11.61 5.49
CA ALA A 194 10.36 -12.70 6.04
C ALA A 194 10.21 -14.02 5.25
N SER A 195 8.98 -14.40 4.91
CA SER A 195 8.72 -15.61 4.12
C SER A 195 9.21 -15.47 2.68
N ASN A 196 8.91 -14.33 2.05
CA ASN A 196 9.27 -14.06 0.65
C ASN A 196 10.78 -13.88 0.43
N MET A 197 11.55 -13.45 1.44
CA MET A 197 13.01 -13.39 1.34
C MET A 197 13.64 -14.77 1.13
N GLY A 198 13.17 -15.79 1.87
CA GLY A 198 13.61 -17.17 1.68
C GLY A 198 13.24 -17.68 0.28
N LEU A 199 11.96 -17.50 -0.10
CA LEU A 199 11.46 -17.94 -1.41
C LEU A 199 12.19 -17.26 -2.58
N ALA A 200 12.46 -15.96 -2.50
CA ALA A 200 13.20 -15.24 -3.53
C ALA A 200 14.67 -15.69 -3.63
N ALA A 201 15.31 -15.99 -2.49
CA ALA A 201 16.66 -16.53 -2.46
C ALA A 201 16.72 -17.93 -3.08
N GLU A 202 15.76 -18.80 -2.74
CA GLU A 202 15.59 -20.14 -3.30
C GLU A 202 15.34 -20.07 -4.83
N ALA A 203 14.49 -19.15 -5.28
CA ALA A 203 14.22 -18.93 -6.70
C ALA A 203 15.49 -18.55 -7.47
N ARG A 204 16.31 -17.65 -6.92
CA ARG A 204 17.61 -17.29 -7.51
C ARG A 204 18.58 -18.46 -7.51
N ALA A 205 18.64 -19.23 -6.42
CA ALA A 205 19.50 -20.42 -6.34
C ALA A 205 19.08 -21.50 -7.36
N ARG A 206 17.79 -21.62 -7.66
CA ARG A 206 17.25 -22.47 -8.73
C ARG A 206 17.63 -21.98 -10.14
N GLY A 207 18.02 -20.72 -10.29
CA GLY A 207 18.42 -20.12 -11.57
C GLY A 207 17.44 -19.08 -12.11
N MET A 208 16.47 -18.61 -11.33
CA MET A 208 15.60 -17.50 -11.73
C MET A 208 16.45 -16.26 -12.03
N LYS A 209 16.33 -15.71 -13.25
CA LYS A 209 16.94 -14.43 -13.62
C LYS A 209 16.08 -13.30 -13.05
N LEU A 210 16.69 -12.47 -12.21
CA LEU A 210 16.05 -11.27 -11.66
C LEU A 210 16.69 -10.03 -12.28
N VAL A 211 15.89 -9.22 -12.98
CA VAL A 211 16.27 -7.90 -13.48
C VAL A 211 15.60 -6.86 -12.59
N VAL A 212 16.37 -5.87 -12.12
CA VAL A 212 15.81 -4.75 -11.34
C VAL A 212 16.05 -3.46 -12.10
N VAL A 213 14.96 -2.82 -12.48
CA VAL A 213 14.89 -1.47 -13.06
C VAL A 213 14.63 -0.50 -11.91
N ASP A 214 15.65 0.29 -11.56
CA ASP A 214 15.57 1.24 -10.45
C ASP A 214 16.66 2.32 -10.63
N PRO A 215 16.40 3.60 -10.30
CA PRO A 215 17.41 4.64 -10.32
C PRO A 215 18.60 4.37 -9.37
N MET A 216 18.41 3.54 -8.35
CA MET A 216 19.44 3.14 -7.39
C MET A 216 19.67 1.63 -7.42
N CYS A 217 20.93 1.21 -7.25
CA CYS A 217 21.23 -0.19 -6.97
C CYS A 217 20.87 -0.52 -5.51
N ASN A 218 19.57 -0.65 -5.27
CA ASN A 218 19.00 -0.92 -3.95
C ASN A 218 19.25 -2.37 -3.49
N PHE A 219 18.70 -2.76 -2.34
CA PHE A 219 18.88 -4.11 -1.77
C PHE A 219 18.42 -5.28 -2.66
N ALA A 220 17.44 -5.04 -3.54
CA ALA A 220 16.98 -5.99 -4.55
C ALA A 220 17.96 -6.02 -5.72
N SER A 221 18.35 -4.86 -6.27
CA SER A 221 19.33 -4.72 -7.35
C SER A 221 20.67 -5.37 -7.00
N ALA A 222 21.16 -5.17 -5.77
CA ALA A 222 22.41 -5.76 -5.28
C ALA A 222 22.38 -7.30 -5.21
N LYS A 223 21.19 -7.92 -5.28
CA LYS A 223 21.00 -9.37 -5.36
C LYS A 223 20.50 -9.80 -6.73
N ALA A 224 20.17 -8.87 -7.62
CA ALA A 224 19.65 -9.18 -8.94
C ALA A 224 20.73 -9.82 -9.83
N SER A 225 20.30 -10.49 -10.89
CA SER A 225 21.18 -10.90 -11.98
C SER A 225 21.64 -9.70 -12.79
N GLU A 226 20.80 -8.66 -12.87
CA GLU A 226 21.06 -7.44 -13.63
C GLU A 226 20.37 -6.24 -12.95
N TRP A 227 21.09 -5.12 -12.84
CA TRP A 227 20.53 -3.82 -12.48
C TRP A 227 20.51 -2.91 -13.71
N VAL A 228 19.35 -2.34 -14.02
CA VAL A 228 19.14 -1.40 -15.12
C VAL A 228 18.87 -0.02 -14.51
N PRO A 229 19.86 0.90 -14.55
CA PRO A 229 19.71 2.23 -13.98
C PRO A 229 18.80 3.09 -14.89
N LEU A 230 17.60 3.36 -14.41
CA LEU A 230 16.58 4.14 -15.10
C LEU A 230 16.60 5.60 -14.62
N ARG A 231 16.33 6.56 -15.52
CA ARG A 231 15.97 7.92 -15.13
C ARG A 231 14.69 7.92 -14.26
N VAL A 232 14.72 8.61 -13.13
CA VAL A 232 13.61 8.69 -12.16
C VAL A 232 12.27 9.03 -12.85
N GLY A 233 11.22 8.26 -12.58
CA GLY A 233 9.86 8.51 -13.08
C GLY A 233 9.60 8.13 -14.54
N THR A 234 10.46 7.34 -15.15
CA THR A 234 10.35 6.94 -16.57
C THR A 234 10.03 5.45 -16.80
N ASP A 235 9.61 4.73 -15.76
CA ASP A 235 9.30 3.30 -15.81
C ASP A 235 8.23 2.97 -16.87
N GLY A 236 7.19 3.81 -16.98
CA GLY A 236 6.12 3.66 -17.97
C GLY A 236 6.63 3.73 -19.40
N ALA A 237 7.60 4.60 -19.71
CA ALA A 237 8.18 4.70 -21.05
C ALA A 237 8.95 3.43 -21.42
N LEU A 238 9.74 2.88 -20.49
CA LEU A 238 10.44 1.61 -20.70
C LEU A 238 9.43 0.47 -20.94
N ALA A 239 8.39 0.35 -20.09
CA ALA A 239 7.40 -0.70 -20.21
C ALA A 239 6.58 -0.61 -21.51
N LEU A 240 6.18 0.60 -21.93
CA LEU A 240 5.47 0.81 -23.21
C LEU A 240 6.34 0.42 -24.41
N ALA A 241 7.63 0.77 -24.40
CA ALA A 241 8.57 0.39 -25.47
C ALA A 241 8.80 -1.13 -25.53
N MET A 242 8.84 -1.79 -24.37
CA MET A 242 8.88 -3.25 -24.29
C MET A 242 7.58 -3.88 -24.82
N CYS A 243 6.41 -3.36 -24.44
CA CYS A 243 5.11 -3.81 -24.94
C CYS A 243 5.02 -3.68 -26.47
N ASN A 244 5.47 -2.56 -27.04
CA ASN A 244 5.53 -2.38 -28.48
C ASN A 244 6.46 -3.39 -29.16
N THR A 245 7.64 -3.62 -28.59
CA THR A 245 8.57 -4.64 -29.10
C THR A 245 7.91 -6.01 -29.11
N MET A 246 7.22 -6.40 -28.04
CA MET A 246 6.55 -7.71 -27.94
C MET A 246 5.38 -7.82 -28.94
N ALA A 247 4.46 -6.86 -28.94
CA ALA A 247 3.21 -6.95 -29.69
C ALA A 247 3.37 -6.64 -31.20
N ASN A 248 4.27 -5.72 -31.57
CA ASN A 248 4.41 -5.23 -32.94
C ASN A 248 5.73 -5.64 -33.61
N GLU A 249 6.90 -5.52 -32.95
CA GLU A 249 8.18 -5.90 -33.59
C GLU A 249 8.34 -7.42 -33.67
N LEU A 250 8.01 -8.14 -32.58
CA LEU A 250 8.14 -9.59 -32.48
C LEU A 250 6.84 -10.33 -32.84
N GLY A 251 5.68 -9.70 -32.65
CA GLY A 251 4.37 -10.35 -32.81
C GLY A 251 4.12 -11.49 -31.82
N ILE A 252 4.73 -11.44 -30.62
CA ILE A 252 4.61 -12.47 -29.59
C ILE A 252 3.66 -11.98 -28.49
N TYR A 253 2.51 -12.65 -28.40
CA TYR A 253 1.51 -12.45 -27.36
C TYR A 253 0.65 -13.72 -27.20
N ASP A 254 0.02 -13.91 -26.05
CA ASP A 254 -0.83 -15.08 -25.75
C ASP A 254 -2.27 -14.81 -26.20
N ALA A 255 -2.55 -15.13 -27.47
CA ALA A 255 -3.85 -14.90 -28.08
C ALA A 255 -4.99 -15.62 -27.32
N ALA A 256 -4.76 -16.87 -26.88
CA ALA A 256 -5.78 -17.65 -26.18
C ALA A 256 -6.13 -17.02 -24.83
N TYR A 257 -5.12 -16.55 -24.09
CA TYR A 257 -5.34 -15.79 -22.86
C TYR A 257 -6.09 -14.50 -23.11
N LEU A 258 -5.65 -13.68 -24.08
CA LEU A 258 -6.29 -12.39 -24.39
C LEU A 258 -7.76 -12.57 -24.80
N GLN A 259 -8.06 -13.57 -25.62
CA GLN A 259 -9.43 -13.89 -26.01
C GLN A 259 -10.32 -14.35 -24.84
N ALA A 260 -9.77 -15.10 -23.89
CA ALA A 260 -10.55 -15.76 -22.84
C ALA A 260 -10.64 -14.97 -21.53
N LYS A 261 -9.56 -14.28 -21.14
CA LYS A 261 -9.38 -13.71 -19.79
C LYS A 261 -9.22 -12.20 -19.79
N THR A 262 -9.34 -11.54 -20.93
CA THR A 262 -9.37 -10.07 -21.00
C THR A 262 -10.52 -9.56 -21.88
N ASN A 263 -10.66 -8.25 -21.99
CA ASN A 263 -11.56 -7.60 -22.95
C ASN A 263 -10.91 -7.30 -24.30
N ALA A 264 -9.71 -7.85 -24.57
CA ALA A 264 -9.01 -7.73 -25.85
C ALA A 264 -9.88 -7.98 -27.11
N PRO A 265 -10.84 -8.93 -27.13
CA PRO A 265 -11.69 -9.15 -28.30
C PRO A 265 -12.90 -8.20 -28.42
N TYR A 266 -13.16 -7.35 -27.42
CA TYR A 266 -14.35 -6.48 -27.42
C TYR A 266 -14.21 -5.44 -28.52
N LEU A 267 -15.28 -5.23 -29.29
CA LEU A 267 -15.29 -4.28 -30.40
C LEU A 267 -15.42 -2.85 -29.86
N ILE A 268 -14.50 -1.98 -30.29
CA ILE A 268 -14.42 -0.58 -29.88
C ILE A 268 -14.90 0.31 -31.04
N GLY A 269 -15.90 1.15 -30.77
CA GLY A 269 -16.43 2.14 -31.69
C GLY A 269 -15.55 3.39 -31.83
N PRO A 270 -15.94 4.32 -32.71
CA PRO A 270 -15.22 5.58 -32.91
C PRO A 270 -15.30 6.52 -31.69
N ASP A 271 -16.30 6.33 -30.83
CA ASP A 271 -16.51 7.03 -29.57
C ASP A 271 -15.63 6.50 -28.41
N LYS A 272 -14.76 5.52 -28.70
CA LYS A 272 -13.89 4.82 -27.73
C LYS A 272 -14.65 3.94 -26.73
N LEU A 273 -15.92 3.65 -26.97
CA LEU A 273 -16.73 2.75 -26.15
C LEU A 273 -16.88 1.38 -26.82
N TYR A 274 -17.30 0.39 -26.05
CA TYR A 274 -17.69 -0.92 -26.53
C TYR A 274 -18.92 -0.78 -27.42
N VAL A 275 -18.85 -1.38 -28.60
CA VAL A 275 -20.05 -1.63 -29.39
C VAL A 275 -20.85 -2.69 -28.65
N ARG A 276 -22.10 -2.36 -28.30
CA ARG A 276 -22.98 -3.21 -27.50
C ARG A 276 -24.10 -3.80 -28.33
N ASP A 277 -24.51 -5.00 -27.95
CA ASP A 277 -25.70 -5.63 -28.49
C ASP A 277 -26.95 -4.87 -28.02
N PRO A 278 -27.83 -4.41 -28.94
CA PRO A 278 -29.00 -3.62 -28.55
C PRO A 278 -30.00 -4.36 -27.65
N ALA A 279 -30.08 -5.69 -27.76
CA ALA A 279 -31.05 -6.48 -27.00
C ALA A 279 -30.56 -6.81 -25.59
N SER A 280 -29.31 -7.24 -25.44
CA SER A 280 -28.74 -7.68 -24.16
C SER A 280 -27.91 -6.62 -23.44
N GLY A 281 -27.50 -5.55 -24.13
CA GLY A 281 -26.58 -4.53 -23.61
C GLY A 281 -25.13 -5.00 -23.44
N LYS A 282 -24.84 -6.27 -23.77
CA LYS A 282 -23.50 -6.86 -23.61
C LYS A 282 -22.53 -6.34 -24.67
N PRO A 283 -21.23 -6.25 -24.34
CA PRO A 283 -20.20 -5.96 -25.33
C PRO A 283 -20.19 -6.99 -26.47
N LEU A 284 -20.04 -6.51 -27.70
CA LEU A 284 -19.90 -7.34 -28.88
C LEU A 284 -18.44 -7.75 -29.10
N VAL A 285 -18.27 -8.94 -29.64
CA VAL A 285 -17.03 -9.47 -30.20
C VAL A 285 -17.29 -9.92 -31.63
N TRP A 286 -16.26 -9.95 -32.47
CA TRP A 286 -16.38 -10.54 -33.80
C TRP A 286 -16.11 -12.04 -33.75
N ASP A 287 -17.16 -12.83 -33.97
CA ASP A 287 -17.12 -14.29 -34.04
C ASP A 287 -16.69 -14.70 -35.46
N LYS A 288 -15.44 -15.14 -35.61
CA LYS A 288 -14.88 -15.57 -36.90
C LYS A 288 -15.60 -16.79 -37.46
N ALA A 289 -16.13 -17.67 -36.60
CA ALA A 289 -16.83 -18.87 -37.04
C ALA A 289 -18.23 -18.53 -37.58
N ALA A 290 -18.91 -17.56 -36.96
CA ALA A 290 -20.19 -17.05 -37.44
C ALA A 290 -20.05 -16.00 -38.56
N GLY A 291 -18.87 -15.41 -38.74
CA GLY A 291 -18.65 -14.30 -39.67
C GLY A 291 -19.44 -13.04 -39.30
N ALA A 292 -19.72 -12.83 -38.01
CA ALA A 292 -20.59 -11.76 -37.52
C ALA A 292 -20.22 -11.28 -36.11
N ALA A 293 -20.64 -10.06 -35.77
CA ALA A 293 -20.56 -9.56 -34.40
C ALA A 293 -21.64 -10.21 -33.53
N ARG A 294 -21.26 -10.67 -32.33
CA ARG A 294 -22.16 -11.34 -31.37
C ARG A 294 -21.84 -10.90 -29.93
N PRO A 295 -22.78 -10.97 -28.98
CA PRO A 295 -22.48 -10.77 -27.57
C PRO A 295 -21.29 -11.65 -27.14
N TYR A 296 -20.37 -11.13 -26.34
CA TYR A 296 -19.17 -11.86 -25.93
C TYR A 296 -19.45 -13.21 -25.24
N THR A 297 -20.64 -13.37 -24.65
CA THR A 297 -21.10 -14.61 -24.01
C THR A 297 -21.52 -15.70 -25.00
N ASP A 298 -21.75 -15.33 -26.26
CA ASP A 298 -22.37 -16.20 -27.25
C ASP A 298 -21.35 -16.70 -28.28
N ALA A 299 -20.13 -16.16 -28.24
CA ALA A 299 -18.99 -16.57 -29.06
C ALA A 299 -17.98 -17.35 -28.20
N ARG A 300 -17.40 -18.42 -28.77
CA ARG A 300 -16.31 -19.13 -28.09
C ARG A 300 -15.07 -18.24 -28.11
N PRO A 301 -14.32 -18.09 -26.99
CA PRO A 301 -13.13 -17.23 -26.95
C PRO A 301 -12.16 -17.45 -28.12
N ALA A 302 -11.82 -18.71 -28.44
CA ALA A 302 -10.88 -19.04 -29.52
C ALA A 302 -11.31 -18.51 -30.92
N ASP A 303 -12.61 -18.34 -31.13
CA ASP A 303 -13.19 -17.87 -32.39
C ASP A 303 -13.31 -16.33 -32.46
N THR A 304 -13.03 -15.61 -31.37
CA THR A 304 -13.10 -14.15 -31.37
C THR A 304 -11.92 -13.52 -32.11
N ALA A 305 -12.14 -12.43 -32.85
CA ALA A 305 -11.05 -11.68 -33.48
C ALA A 305 -10.32 -10.78 -32.46
N LEU A 306 -8.99 -10.70 -32.59
CA LEU A 306 -8.15 -9.76 -31.84
C LEU A 306 -7.64 -8.60 -32.71
N GLU A 307 -7.67 -8.77 -34.02
CA GLU A 307 -7.10 -7.82 -34.99
C GLU A 307 -8.10 -7.58 -36.13
N GLY A 308 -7.92 -6.45 -36.82
CA GLY A 308 -8.70 -6.08 -38.01
C GLY A 308 -9.64 -4.89 -37.83
N GLU A 309 -10.09 -4.37 -38.97
CA GLU A 309 -11.17 -3.38 -39.06
C GLU A 309 -12.47 -4.09 -39.44
N LEU A 310 -13.53 -3.80 -38.71
CA LEU A 310 -14.77 -4.54 -38.76
C LEU A 310 -15.96 -3.58 -38.75
N GLU A 311 -17.13 -4.11 -39.04
CA GLU A 311 -18.40 -3.39 -38.92
C GLU A 311 -19.39 -4.24 -38.11
N ALA A 312 -19.98 -3.63 -37.08
CA ALA A 312 -20.98 -4.25 -36.24
C ALA A 312 -22.16 -3.30 -36.10
N ASN A 313 -23.36 -3.73 -36.48
CA ASN A 313 -24.57 -2.90 -36.44
C ASN A 313 -24.42 -1.55 -37.18
N GLY A 314 -23.72 -1.52 -38.31
CA GLY A 314 -23.44 -0.29 -39.06
C GLY A 314 -22.38 0.62 -38.43
N VAL A 315 -21.73 0.19 -37.35
CA VAL A 315 -20.65 0.94 -36.67
C VAL A 315 -19.30 0.34 -37.06
N ARG A 316 -18.44 1.17 -37.67
CA ARG A 316 -17.03 0.81 -37.88
C ARG A 316 -16.33 0.66 -36.55
N CYS A 317 -15.73 -0.50 -36.32
CA CYS A 317 -15.10 -0.84 -35.05
C CYS A 317 -13.84 -1.67 -35.25
N GLN A 318 -13.07 -1.82 -34.17
CA GLN A 318 -11.89 -2.68 -34.12
C GLN A 318 -11.87 -3.40 -32.77
N PRO A 319 -11.35 -4.63 -32.67
CA PRO A 319 -11.12 -5.23 -31.36
C PRO A 319 -10.20 -4.36 -30.49
N ALA A 320 -10.41 -4.37 -29.18
CA ALA A 320 -9.62 -3.62 -28.21
C ALA A 320 -8.11 -3.89 -28.33
N PHE A 321 -7.73 -5.12 -28.68
CA PHE A 321 -6.32 -5.46 -28.90
C PHE A 321 -5.72 -4.81 -30.15
N GLN A 322 -6.47 -4.67 -31.24
CA GLN A 322 -6.05 -3.90 -32.40
C GLN A 322 -5.76 -2.45 -32.02
N LYS A 323 -6.67 -1.83 -31.24
CA LYS A 323 -6.47 -0.46 -30.71
C LYS A 323 -5.19 -0.36 -29.89
N LEU A 324 -4.94 -1.34 -29.01
CA LEU A 324 -3.71 -1.40 -28.22
C LEU A 324 -2.46 -1.51 -29.11
N LYS A 325 -2.45 -2.40 -30.11
CA LYS A 325 -1.30 -2.54 -31.04
C LYS A 325 -1.01 -1.25 -31.78
N ASP A 326 -2.05 -0.60 -32.32
CA ASP A 326 -1.92 0.65 -33.06
C ASP A 326 -1.38 1.78 -32.17
N HIS A 327 -1.87 1.87 -30.94
CA HIS A 327 -1.38 2.82 -29.92
C HIS A 327 0.10 2.60 -29.58
N LEU A 328 0.50 1.33 -29.39
CA LEU A 328 1.85 0.94 -28.98
C LEU A 328 2.92 1.27 -30.02
N ARG A 329 2.60 1.31 -31.32
CA ARG A 329 3.58 1.58 -32.40
C ARG A 329 4.35 2.90 -32.23
N ARG A 330 3.80 3.84 -31.46
CA ARG A 330 4.41 5.15 -31.18
C ARG A 330 5.58 5.06 -30.19
N PHE A 331 5.68 3.97 -29.44
CA PHE A 331 6.68 3.78 -28.39
C PHE A 331 7.79 2.84 -28.88
N SER A 332 8.63 3.30 -29.81
CA SER A 332 9.79 2.51 -30.23
C SER A 332 10.82 2.37 -29.10
N PRO A 333 11.69 1.36 -29.14
CA PRO A 333 12.84 1.27 -28.24
C PRO A 333 13.72 2.53 -28.25
N GLU A 334 13.91 3.18 -29.40
CA GLU A 334 14.66 4.45 -29.53
C GLU A 334 13.96 5.60 -28.80
N TRP A 335 12.63 5.67 -28.90
CA TRP A 335 11.83 6.62 -28.12
C TRP A 335 11.97 6.35 -26.62
N GLY A 336 11.93 5.07 -26.22
CA GLY A 336 12.12 4.65 -24.83
C GLY A 336 13.50 5.03 -24.30
N GLU A 337 14.56 4.89 -25.09
CA GLU A 337 15.93 5.28 -24.74
C GLU A 337 16.05 6.78 -24.48
N ALA A 338 15.49 7.61 -25.37
CA ALA A 338 15.55 9.07 -25.24
C ALA A 338 14.92 9.57 -23.93
N ILE A 339 13.85 8.91 -23.46
CA ILE A 339 13.14 9.27 -22.25
C ILE A 339 13.79 8.67 -21.01
N SER A 340 14.03 7.35 -21.03
CA SER A 340 14.38 6.57 -19.84
C SER A 340 15.87 6.42 -19.58
N THR A 341 16.70 6.81 -20.55
CA THR A 341 18.15 6.60 -20.65
C THR A 341 18.59 5.14 -20.69
N VAL A 342 17.65 4.20 -20.78
CA VAL A 342 17.94 2.77 -20.99
C VAL A 342 18.19 2.52 -22.48
N PRO A 343 19.35 1.98 -22.89
CA PRO A 343 19.66 1.77 -24.31
C PRO A 343 18.58 0.95 -25.04
N ALA A 344 18.19 1.36 -26.25
CA ALA A 344 17.17 0.69 -27.07
C ALA A 344 17.51 -0.79 -27.32
N THR A 345 18.79 -1.12 -27.41
CA THR A 345 19.28 -2.50 -27.51
C THR A 345 18.96 -3.32 -26.26
N THR A 346 19.09 -2.71 -25.07
CA THR A 346 18.67 -3.31 -23.79
C THR A 346 17.16 -3.46 -23.73
N ILE A 347 16.39 -2.45 -24.14
CA ILE A 347 14.91 -2.51 -24.18
C ILE A 347 14.44 -3.71 -25.03
N ARG A 348 14.97 -3.84 -26.25
CA ARG A 348 14.64 -4.97 -27.13
C ARG A 348 15.04 -6.32 -26.54
N ARG A 349 16.20 -6.38 -25.89
CA ARG A 349 16.66 -7.61 -25.22
C ARG A 349 15.74 -8.01 -24.08
N LEU A 350 15.40 -7.08 -23.19
CA LEU A 350 14.50 -7.34 -22.06
C LEU A 350 13.13 -7.83 -22.54
N ALA A 351 12.56 -7.18 -23.55
CA ALA A 351 11.30 -7.59 -24.17
C ALA A 351 11.36 -9.00 -24.78
N ARG A 352 12.43 -9.31 -25.52
CA ARG A 352 12.64 -10.63 -26.13
C ARG A 352 12.83 -11.73 -25.09
N GLU A 353 13.63 -11.48 -24.07
CA GLU A 353 13.86 -12.43 -22.98
C GLU A 353 12.55 -12.71 -22.22
N PHE A 354 11.79 -11.66 -21.88
CA PHE A 354 10.50 -11.80 -21.21
C PHE A 354 9.50 -12.60 -22.06
N ALA A 355 9.33 -12.25 -23.33
CA ALA A 355 8.41 -12.95 -24.24
C ALA A 355 8.79 -14.43 -24.45
N ARG A 356 10.09 -14.73 -24.55
CA ARG A 356 10.59 -16.11 -24.70
C ARG A 356 10.36 -16.94 -23.44
N GLU A 357 10.77 -16.42 -22.29
CA GLU A 357 10.62 -17.13 -21.02
C GLU A 357 9.16 -17.28 -20.60
N ALA A 358 8.23 -16.50 -21.16
CA ALA A 358 6.80 -16.69 -20.92
C ALA A 358 6.30 -18.08 -21.37
N ARG A 359 6.98 -18.76 -22.31
CA ARG A 359 6.64 -20.13 -22.76
C ARG A 359 5.15 -20.28 -23.08
N ILE A 360 4.62 -19.34 -23.86
CA ILE A 360 3.21 -19.30 -24.27
C ILE A 360 2.80 -20.66 -24.84
N GLY A 361 1.66 -21.18 -24.36
CA GLY A 361 1.15 -22.50 -24.72
C GLY A 361 1.66 -23.67 -23.86
N SER A 362 2.66 -23.47 -23.00
CA SER A 362 3.13 -24.53 -22.10
C SER A 362 2.23 -24.73 -20.87
N THR A 363 2.31 -25.91 -20.28
CA THR A 363 1.57 -26.34 -19.09
C THR A 363 2.50 -27.05 -18.10
N ILE A 364 2.06 -27.15 -16.84
CA ILE A 364 2.74 -27.86 -15.76
C ILE A 364 1.69 -28.54 -14.86
N VAL A 365 2.07 -29.62 -14.17
CA VAL A 365 1.21 -30.29 -13.19
C VAL A 365 1.61 -29.85 -11.79
N VAL A 366 0.67 -29.27 -11.03
CA VAL A 366 0.84 -28.88 -9.61
C VAL A 366 -0.25 -29.57 -8.80
N GLU A 367 0.13 -30.35 -7.79
CA GLU A 367 -0.81 -31.12 -6.94
C GLU A 367 -1.85 -31.93 -7.76
N GLY A 368 -1.40 -32.54 -8.86
CA GLY A 368 -2.26 -33.35 -9.74
C GLY A 368 -3.12 -32.57 -10.74
N VAL A 369 -3.02 -31.24 -10.79
CA VAL A 369 -3.80 -30.39 -11.71
C VAL A 369 -2.90 -29.83 -12.81
N THR A 370 -3.27 -30.04 -14.07
CA THR A 370 -2.59 -29.46 -15.24
C THR A 370 -3.02 -28.00 -15.41
N LEU A 371 -2.05 -27.09 -15.32
CA LEU A 371 -2.26 -25.65 -15.33
C LEU A 371 -1.38 -24.96 -16.39
N PRO A 372 -1.81 -23.79 -16.92
CA PRO A 372 -0.95 -22.95 -17.74
C PRO A 372 0.34 -22.58 -16.99
N TYR A 373 1.48 -22.69 -17.67
CA TYR A 373 2.78 -22.31 -17.13
C TYR A 373 3.32 -21.08 -17.85
N ARG A 374 3.54 -20.00 -17.10
CA ARG A 374 4.05 -18.72 -17.62
C ARG A 374 5.12 -18.19 -16.67
N PRO A 375 6.38 -18.67 -16.74
CA PRO A 375 7.39 -18.43 -15.71
C PRO A 375 8.06 -17.04 -15.80
N VAL A 376 7.25 -16.00 -15.97
CA VAL A 376 7.68 -14.61 -16.03
C VAL A 376 6.82 -13.71 -15.16
N ALA A 377 7.41 -12.66 -14.59
CA ALA A 377 6.66 -11.67 -13.83
C ALA A 377 7.27 -10.27 -13.94
N ALA A 378 6.47 -9.30 -14.38
CA ALA A 378 6.78 -7.88 -14.23
C ALA A 378 6.10 -7.36 -12.96
N ILE A 379 6.88 -6.75 -12.05
CA ILE A 379 6.42 -6.36 -10.73
C ILE A 379 6.72 -4.89 -10.48
N ALA A 380 5.72 -4.13 -10.06
CA ALA A 380 5.86 -2.73 -9.67
C ALA A 380 5.38 -2.48 -8.24
N PHE A 381 5.94 -1.46 -7.59
CA PHE A 381 5.43 -0.94 -6.33
C PHE A 381 5.76 0.56 -6.20
N ARG A 382 6.27 1.01 -5.05
CA ARG A 382 6.40 2.43 -4.73
C ARG A 382 7.16 3.27 -5.75
N GLY A 383 8.23 2.76 -6.38
CA GLY A 383 9.02 3.54 -7.33
C GLY A 383 8.17 4.02 -8.51
N ALA A 384 7.60 3.10 -9.30
CA ALA A 384 6.70 3.45 -10.41
C ALA A 384 5.42 4.19 -9.98
N GLN A 385 5.06 4.09 -8.69
CA GLN A 385 3.83 4.66 -8.16
C GLN A 385 3.99 6.09 -7.71
N GLY A 386 5.17 6.50 -7.25
CA GLY A 386 5.39 7.79 -6.61
C GLY A 386 5.35 8.98 -7.58
N HIS A 387 4.41 8.98 -8.52
CA HIS A 387 4.32 9.93 -9.63
C HIS A 387 2.86 10.26 -9.96
N LYS A 388 2.62 11.47 -10.47
CA LYS A 388 1.28 11.97 -10.87
C LYS A 388 0.60 11.05 -11.91
N ASN A 389 1.37 10.38 -12.75
CA ASN A 389 0.93 9.45 -13.79
C ASN A 389 0.84 7.98 -13.34
N SER A 390 0.80 7.71 -12.02
CA SER A 390 0.90 6.37 -11.43
C SER A 390 -0.03 5.30 -12.04
N VAL A 391 -1.25 5.66 -12.46
CA VAL A 391 -2.19 4.72 -13.09
C VAL A 391 -1.62 4.16 -14.39
N TYR A 392 -1.14 5.02 -15.28
CA TYR A 392 -0.58 4.58 -16.57
C TYR A 392 0.77 3.90 -16.44
N ASN A 393 1.63 4.35 -15.51
CA ASN A 393 2.88 3.63 -15.24
C ASN A 393 2.61 2.17 -14.84
N PHE A 394 1.68 1.96 -13.91
CA PHE A 394 1.34 0.60 -13.49
C PHE A 394 0.63 -0.18 -14.58
N LEU A 395 -0.28 0.43 -15.33
CA LEU A 395 -0.97 -0.24 -16.41
C LEU A 395 0.02 -0.67 -17.52
N ALA A 396 0.98 0.21 -17.88
CA ALA A 396 2.03 -0.12 -18.85
C ALA A 396 2.90 -1.31 -18.40
N ILE A 397 3.29 -1.35 -17.12
CA ILE A 397 4.07 -2.48 -16.58
C ILE A 397 3.21 -3.75 -16.52
N GLU A 398 1.95 -3.64 -16.11
CA GLU A 398 1.06 -4.79 -16.02
C GLU A 398 0.70 -5.37 -17.39
N LEU A 399 0.63 -4.54 -18.44
CA LEU A 399 0.46 -5.01 -19.81
C LEU A 399 1.55 -6.02 -20.23
N LEU A 400 2.77 -5.96 -19.69
CA LEU A 400 3.80 -6.98 -19.94
C LEU A 400 3.32 -8.37 -19.49
N ASN A 401 2.73 -8.47 -18.30
CA ASN A 401 2.17 -9.73 -17.78
C ASN A 401 0.98 -10.18 -18.63
N GLN A 402 0.06 -9.25 -18.93
CA GLN A 402 -1.19 -9.54 -19.64
C GLN A 402 -0.97 -9.98 -21.08
N LEU A 403 -0.02 -9.37 -21.80
CA LEU A 403 0.29 -9.70 -23.19
C LEU A 403 0.73 -11.15 -23.37
N VAL A 404 1.31 -11.78 -22.34
CA VAL A 404 1.80 -13.16 -22.41
C VAL A 404 1.02 -14.12 -21.49
N GLY A 405 -0.11 -13.67 -20.94
CA GLY A 405 -0.95 -14.47 -20.05
C GLY A 405 -0.32 -14.81 -18.70
N ALA A 406 0.70 -14.07 -18.28
CA ALA A 406 1.43 -14.29 -17.03
C ALA A 406 0.76 -13.59 -15.83
N ALA A 407 -0.54 -13.83 -15.62
CA ALA A 407 -1.30 -13.28 -14.50
C ALA A 407 -2.10 -14.36 -13.77
N ASP A 408 -1.75 -14.60 -12.51
CA ASP A 408 -2.39 -15.54 -11.59
C ASP A 408 -2.44 -17.00 -12.10
N VAL A 409 -1.36 -17.41 -12.78
CA VAL A 409 -1.11 -18.79 -13.23
C VAL A 409 0.28 -19.26 -12.75
N VAL A 410 0.63 -20.52 -13.00
CA VAL A 410 1.87 -21.08 -12.45
C VAL A 410 3.10 -20.38 -13.02
N GLY A 411 4.00 -19.95 -12.14
CA GLY A 411 5.24 -19.25 -12.48
C GLY A 411 5.12 -17.76 -12.75
N SER A 412 3.91 -17.20 -12.68
CA SER A 412 3.64 -15.86 -13.19
C SER A 412 3.68 -14.75 -12.13
N CYS A 413 3.23 -13.55 -12.49
CA CYS A 413 2.81 -12.54 -11.51
C CYS A 413 1.56 -13.03 -10.78
N LEU A 414 1.60 -13.09 -9.43
CA LEU A 414 0.48 -13.52 -8.58
C LEU A 414 -0.04 -12.35 -7.74
N GLY A 415 -1.36 -12.26 -7.61
CA GLY A 415 -2.01 -11.54 -6.51
C GLY A 415 -1.76 -12.22 -5.16
N PHE A 416 -1.69 -11.44 -4.08
CA PHE A 416 -1.66 -11.96 -2.72
C PHE A 416 -3.02 -12.53 -2.30
N ASN A 417 -3.13 -13.86 -2.37
CA ASN A 417 -4.24 -14.63 -1.80
C ASN A 417 -5.64 -14.12 -2.19
N PRO A 418 -5.93 -13.93 -3.50
CA PRO A 418 -7.18 -13.32 -3.99
C PRO A 418 -8.40 -14.26 -3.88
N ALA A 419 -8.20 -15.56 -3.72
CA ALA A 419 -9.24 -16.54 -3.49
C ALA A 419 -8.91 -17.42 -2.27
N CYS A 420 -9.92 -17.71 -1.45
CA CYS A 420 -9.85 -18.63 -0.33
C CYS A 420 -11.19 -19.39 -0.24
N GLY A 421 -11.13 -20.71 -0.28
CA GLY A 421 -12.28 -21.61 -0.12
C GLY A 421 -12.69 -21.84 1.33
N GLY A 422 -11.93 -21.27 2.28
CA GLY A 422 -12.19 -21.34 3.71
C GLY A 422 -11.57 -22.53 4.42
N PHE A 423 -11.62 -22.47 5.74
CA PHE A 423 -11.12 -23.51 6.62
C PHE A 423 -11.99 -24.78 6.48
N PRO A 424 -11.43 -26.00 6.37
CA PRO A 424 -12.18 -27.19 5.97
C PRO A 424 -13.43 -27.52 6.81
N GLU A 425 -13.41 -27.23 8.11
CA GLU A 425 -14.48 -27.59 9.03
C GLU A 425 -15.66 -26.60 9.00
N THR A 426 -15.40 -25.34 8.64
CA THR A 426 -16.41 -24.25 8.69
C THR A 426 -16.73 -23.64 7.33
N GLY A 427 -15.85 -23.82 6.34
CA GLY A 427 -15.89 -23.11 5.07
C GLY A 427 -15.63 -21.60 5.19
N ARG A 428 -15.02 -21.13 6.29
CA ARG A 428 -14.78 -19.70 6.57
C ARG A 428 -13.31 -19.40 6.92
N PRO A 429 -12.80 -18.19 6.67
CA PRO A 429 -13.39 -17.16 5.81
C PRO A 429 -13.35 -17.61 4.33
N ARG A 430 -14.36 -17.26 3.53
CA ARG A 430 -14.42 -17.62 2.12
C ARG A 430 -14.64 -16.40 1.24
N TYR A 431 -13.86 -16.28 0.19
CA TYR A 431 -13.95 -15.21 -0.80
C TYR A 431 -13.33 -15.67 -2.13
N VAL A 432 -13.92 -15.25 -3.25
CA VAL A 432 -13.42 -15.53 -4.61
C VAL A 432 -13.90 -14.41 -5.53
N PRO A 433 -13.11 -13.97 -6.54
CA PRO A 433 -13.56 -13.00 -7.52
C PRO A 433 -14.78 -13.52 -8.32
N SER A 434 -15.57 -12.60 -8.88
CA SER A 434 -16.76 -12.93 -9.67
C SER A 434 -16.90 -12.02 -10.90
N ALA A 435 -17.65 -12.46 -11.91
CA ALA A 435 -17.90 -11.64 -13.10
C ALA A 435 -18.96 -10.57 -12.83
N GLY A 436 -18.67 -9.33 -13.23
CA GLY A 436 -19.64 -8.27 -13.38
C GLY A 436 -20.45 -8.41 -14.68
N PRO A 437 -21.34 -7.45 -14.99
CA PRO A 437 -22.25 -7.53 -16.14
C PRO A 437 -21.53 -7.73 -17.50
N ASP A 438 -20.39 -7.06 -17.68
CA ASP A 438 -19.57 -7.15 -18.90
C ASP A 438 -18.54 -8.29 -18.85
N GLY A 439 -18.67 -9.22 -17.90
CA GLY A 439 -17.70 -10.31 -17.69
C GLY A 439 -16.41 -9.85 -16.99
N LEU A 440 -16.27 -8.56 -16.74
CA LEU A 440 -15.12 -7.97 -16.07
C LEU A 440 -15.11 -8.30 -14.57
N MET A 441 -13.93 -8.52 -14.02
CA MET A 441 -13.72 -9.03 -12.67
C MET A 441 -14.16 -8.04 -11.58
N THR A 442 -15.08 -8.49 -10.72
CA THR A 442 -15.36 -7.90 -9.41
C THR A 442 -14.55 -8.66 -8.36
N VAL A 443 -13.88 -7.92 -7.46
CA VAL A 443 -12.99 -8.52 -6.45
C VAL A 443 -13.79 -9.25 -5.36
N GLY A 444 -13.30 -10.42 -4.94
CA GLY A 444 -13.98 -11.22 -3.91
C GLY A 444 -13.82 -10.66 -2.50
N MET A 445 -12.67 -10.05 -2.21
CA MET A 445 -12.39 -9.37 -0.95
C MET A 445 -11.53 -8.15 -1.23
N TRP A 446 -11.79 -7.07 -0.50
CA TRP A 446 -11.00 -5.85 -0.62
C TRP A 446 -10.72 -5.20 0.72
N MET A 447 -9.73 -4.31 0.74
CA MET A 447 -9.41 -3.56 1.93
C MET A 447 -10.18 -2.22 1.97
N GLY A 448 -11.34 -2.20 2.61
CA GLY A 448 -12.10 -0.98 2.89
C GLY A 448 -13.28 -0.78 1.95
N TYR A 449 -13.84 0.43 1.96
CA TYR A 449 -15.13 0.74 1.32
C TYR A 449 -15.03 1.23 -0.13
N HIS A 450 -13.82 1.47 -0.65
CA HIS A 450 -13.58 1.89 -2.03
C HIS A 450 -13.12 0.68 -2.85
N TYR A 451 -14.00 0.16 -3.71
CA TYR A 451 -13.67 -0.97 -4.58
C TYR A 451 -12.80 -0.51 -5.77
N PRO A 452 -11.83 -1.33 -6.19
CA PRO A 452 -10.97 -0.99 -7.32
C PRO A 452 -11.68 -1.19 -8.67
N TYR A 453 -12.70 -2.04 -8.71
CA TYR A 453 -13.59 -2.25 -9.84
C TYR A 453 -14.86 -3.00 -9.39
N PRO A 454 -16.05 -2.71 -9.95
CA PRO A 454 -16.35 -1.54 -10.78
C PRO A 454 -16.11 -0.23 -10.01
N ILE A 455 -15.68 0.80 -10.72
CA ILE A 455 -15.42 2.12 -10.12
C ILE A 455 -16.75 2.72 -9.66
N ALA A 456 -16.75 3.34 -8.48
CA ALA A 456 -17.93 4.03 -7.97
C ALA A 456 -18.30 5.22 -8.86
N GLU A 457 -19.60 5.49 -8.97
CA GLU A 457 -20.09 6.66 -9.71
C GLU A 457 -19.64 7.96 -9.04
N PRO A 458 -18.98 8.88 -9.77
CA PRO A 458 -18.59 10.19 -9.24
C PRO A 458 -19.79 11.01 -8.77
N ARG A 459 -19.60 11.74 -7.69
CA ARG A 459 -20.61 12.66 -7.14
C ARG A 459 -19.94 13.81 -6.38
N MET A 460 -20.75 14.81 -6.03
CA MET A 460 -20.31 15.89 -5.14
C MET A 460 -19.79 15.32 -3.81
N PRO A 461 -18.67 15.84 -3.28
CA PRO A 461 -17.97 15.23 -2.16
C PRO A 461 -18.76 15.32 -0.86
N ARG A 462 -18.76 14.21 -0.10
CA ARG A 462 -19.35 14.12 1.24
C ARG A 462 -18.30 13.88 2.32
N ASN A 463 -17.08 13.54 1.92
CA ASN A 463 -15.91 13.36 2.78
C ASN A 463 -14.82 14.39 2.46
N LEU A 464 -13.95 14.65 3.43
CA LEU A 464 -12.88 15.66 3.36
C LEU A 464 -11.79 15.30 2.33
N GLY A 465 -11.66 14.04 1.93
CA GLY A 465 -10.65 13.61 0.99
C GLY A 465 -11.09 13.68 -0.49
N LEU A 466 -12.32 14.12 -0.79
CA LEU A 466 -12.82 14.28 -2.16
C LEU A 466 -12.87 12.99 -3.00
N GLN A 467 -12.72 11.80 -2.39
CA GLN A 467 -12.73 10.52 -3.13
C GLN A 467 -14.09 10.18 -3.75
N ASP A 468 -15.18 10.82 -3.29
CA ASP A 468 -16.49 10.75 -3.93
C ASP A 468 -16.48 11.34 -5.36
N LEU A 469 -15.59 12.30 -5.62
CA LEU A 469 -15.42 12.96 -6.90
C LEU A 469 -14.36 12.22 -7.74
N PHE A 470 -13.21 11.94 -7.14
CA PHE A 470 -12.12 11.21 -7.77
C PHE A 470 -12.19 9.72 -7.40
N ALA A 471 -13.17 9.03 -7.98
CA ALA A 471 -13.59 7.68 -7.57
C ALA A 471 -12.53 6.57 -7.72
N MET A 472 -11.43 6.83 -8.44
CA MET A 472 -10.28 5.93 -8.52
C MET A 472 -9.26 6.16 -7.39
N GLY A 473 -9.45 7.18 -6.56
CA GLY A 473 -8.61 7.48 -5.41
C GLY A 473 -8.99 6.68 -4.17
N MET A 474 -8.01 6.01 -3.56
CA MET A 474 -8.23 5.18 -2.37
C MET A 474 -7.85 5.93 -1.09
N THR A 475 -6.76 6.69 -1.15
CA THR A 475 -6.28 7.62 -0.12
C THR A 475 -6.25 9.02 -0.70
N SER A 476 -6.37 10.04 0.15
CA SER A 476 -6.45 11.43 -0.31
C SER A 476 -5.45 12.33 0.40
N PRO A 477 -4.72 13.18 -0.34
CA PRO A 477 -3.85 14.20 0.23
C PRO A 477 -4.62 15.44 0.72
N PHE A 478 -5.89 15.64 0.30
CA PHE A 478 -6.66 16.86 0.59
C PHE A 478 -7.08 17.04 2.05
N LEU A 479 -6.85 16.05 2.90
CA LEU A 479 -6.97 16.22 4.35
C LEU A 479 -5.93 17.23 4.89
N ASP A 480 -4.74 17.21 4.28
CA ASP A 480 -3.55 17.89 4.80
C ASP A 480 -2.91 18.84 3.78
N SER A 481 -3.47 19.00 2.58
CA SER A 481 -2.89 19.83 1.52
C SER A 481 -3.05 21.34 1.77
N ASP A 482 -2.18 22.12 1.12
CA ASP A 482 -2.17 23.59 1.25
C ASP A 482 -3.42 24.25 0.67
N ASP A 483 -3.97 23.65 -0.39
CA ASP A 483 -5.14 24.11 -1.09
C ASP A 483 -6.45 23.50 -0.56
N ARG A 484 -6.42 22.73 0.54
CA ARG A 484 -7.60 22.02 1.06
C ARG A 484 -8.82 22.90 1.27
N GLU A 485 -8.63 24.11 1.82
CA GLU A 485 -9.74 25.04 2.07
C GLU A 485 -10.33 25.58 0.77
N GLN A 486 -9.47 25.86 -0.21
CA GLN A 486 -9.90 26.24 -1.55
C GLN A 486 -10.68 25.10 -2.21
N MET A 487 -10.18 23.87 -2.12
CA MET A 487 -10.80 22.69 -2.72
C MET A 487 -12.14 22.34 -2.05
N TRP A 488 -12.21 22.34 -0.72
CA TRP A 488 -13.45 22.12 0.02
C TRP A 488 -14.50 23.20 -0.27
N SER A 489 -14.09 24.46 -0.37
CA SER A 489 -15.00 25.56 -0.72
C SER A 489 -15.45 25.48 -2.17
N ARG A 490 -14.53 25.18 -3.10
CA ARG A 490 -14.81 25.00 -4.53
C ARG A 490 -15.86 23.93 -4.77
N PHE A 491 -15.81 22.84 -4.02
CA PHE A 491 -16.76 21.73 -4.13
C PHE A 491 -17.86 21.75 -3.06
N GLU A 492 -18.15 22.93 -2.49
CA GLU A 492 -19.32 23.16 -1.63
C GLU A 492 -19.42 22.17 -0.45
N LEU A 493 -18.28 21.74 0.09
CA LEU A 493 -18.26 20.84 1.24
C LEU A 493 -18.75 21.60 2.48
N GLY A 494 -19.98 21.31 2.90
CA GLY A 494 -20.72 22.08 3.90
C GLY A 494 -20.25 21.92 5.36
N TYR A 495 -19.05 21.39 5.61
CA TYR A 495 -18.50 21.25 6.96
C TYR A 495 -16.96 21.35 6.92
N ARG A 496 -16.38 21.52 8.11
CA ARG A 496 -14.94 21.45 8.37
C ARG A 496 -14.66 20.51 9.53
N PRO A 497 -13.48 19.87 9.56
CA PRO A 497 -13.14 19.00 10.67
C PRO A 497 -12.96 19.82 11.95
N GLU A 498 -13.52 19.34 13.05
CA GLU A 498 -13.34 19.94 14.38
C GLU A 498 -12.43 19.11 15.26
N MET A 499 -12.55 17.78 15.16
CA MET A 499 -11.84 16.85 16.04
C MET A 499 -11.08 15.78 15.27
N MET A 500 -9.84 15.50 15.70
CA MET A 500 -9.06 14.35 15.24
C MET A 500 -8.83 13.35 16.37
N LEU A 501 -9.09 12.07 16.08
CA LEU A 501 -8.56 10.94 16.84
C LEU A 501 -7.41 10.31 16.04
N ASN A 502 -6.18 10.50 16.51
CA ASN A 502 -4.95 9.99 15.89
C ASN A 502 -4.45 8.74 16.61
N PHE A 503 -4.16 7.67 15.88
CA PHE A 503 -3.56 6.45 16.43
C PHE A 503 -2.20 6.16 15.78
N GLY A 504 -1.13 6.32 16.56
CA GLY A 504 0.23 5.87 16.21
C GLY A 504 0.84 6.52 14.94
N ALA A 505 0.20 7.54 14.37
CA ALA A 505 0.62 8.16 13.12
C ALA A 505 1.36 9.46 13.39
N ASN A 506 2.59 9.53 12.87
CA ASN A 506 3.40 10.73 12.87
C ASN A 506 3.38 11.38 11.48
N LEU A 507 2.29 12.11 11.18
CA LEU A 507 2.04 12.75 9.88
C LEU A 507 3.15 13.70 9.46
N LEU A 508 3.64 14.52 10.40
CA LEU A 508 4.69 15.50 10.14
C LEU A 508 5.95 14.90 9.54
N MET A 509 6.23 13.63 9.84
CA MET A 509 7.41 12.93 9.33
C MET A 509 7.13 12.07 8.09
N SER A 510 5.88 11.92 7.65
CA SER A 510 5.48 10.80 6.80
C SER A 510 4.64 11.11 5.56
N ILE A 511 4.29 12.37 5.26
CA ILE A 511 3.48 12.72 4.08
C ILE A 511 4.21 13.62 3.07
N ALA A 512 4.46 14.88 3.42
CA ALA A 512 5.06 15.92 2.59
C ALA A 512 5.71 16.97 3.50
N ASN A 513 5.91 18.20 3.01
CA ASN A 513 6.57 19.24 3.78
C ASN A 513 5.85 19.53 5.12
N ARG A 514 6.64 19.76 6.16
CA ARG A 514 6.15 19.87 7.55
C ARG A 514 5.32 21.13 7.79
N GLU A 515 5.57 22.20 7.05
CA GLU A 515 4.90 23.48 7.22
C GLU A 515 3.42 23.38 6.84
N THR A 516 3.13 22.71 5.72
CA THR A 516 1.77 22.43 5.24
C THR A 516 1.01 21.57 6.25
N VAL A 517 1.63 20.46 6.69
CA VAL A 517 1.03 19.53 7.63
C VAL A 517 0.82 20.16 9.01
N ALA A 518 1.75 21.01 9.47
CA ALA A 518 1.61 21.74 10.73
C ALA A 518 0.42 22.70 10.70
N ARG A 519 0.23 23.44 9.59
CA ARG A 519 -0.98 24.27 9.40
C ARG A 519 -2.24 23.42 9.41
N SER A 520 -2.19 22.22 8.80
CA SER A 520 -3.30 21.28 8.81
C SER A 520 -3.72 20.91 10.23
N LEU A 521 -2.76 20.42 11.03
CA LEU A 521 -2.96 19.94 12.38
C LEU A 521 -3.34 21.05 13.37
N ALA A 522 -2.77 22.24 13.21
CA ALA A 522 -3.08 23.40 14.06
C ALA A 522 -4.52 23.90 13.91
N ALA A 523 -5.18 23.60 12.79
CA ALA A 523 -6.55 24.03 12.52
C ALA A 523 -7.63 23.22 13.27
N TYR A 524 -7.30 22.03 13.80
CA TYR A 524 -8.27 21.24 14.57
C TYR A 524 -8.53 21.90 15.93
N GLU A 525 -9.80 22.09 16.27
CA GLU A 525 -10.22 22.60 17.58
C GLU A 525 -9.76 21.66 18.69
N PHE A 526 -9.87 20.34 18.46
CA PHE A 526 -9.51 19.33 19.44
C PHE A 526 -8.82 18.13 18.80
N MET A 527 -7.66 17.72 19.31
CA MET A 527 -6.95 16.55 18.82
C MET A 527 -6.56 15.64 19.96
N VAL A 528 -6.83 14.34 19.79
CA VAL A 528 -6.38 13.29 20.70
C VAL A 528 -5.38 12.43 19.95
N SER A 529 -4.22 12.16 20.56
CA SER A 529 -3.25 11.22 20.03
C SER A 529 -3.09 10.03 20.96
N ILE A 530 -3.21 8.82 20.42
CA ILE A 530 -2.97 7.56 21.10
C ILE A 530 -1.63 7.04 20.58
N ASP A 531 -0.59 7.08 21.40
CA ASP A 531 0.79 6.85 20.98
C ASP A 531 1.63 6.15 22.05
N LEU A 532 2.76 5.57 21.61
CA LEU A 532 3.79 5.03 22.50
C LEU A 532 4.74 6.12 23.01
N PHE A 533 5.00 7.14 22.19
CA PHE A 533 6.00 8.18 22.43
C PHE A 533 5.39 9.57 22.20
N GLU A 534 5.98 10.60 22.78
CA GLU A 534 5.71 11.97 22.35
C GLU A 534 6.43 12.22 21.01
N THR A 535 5.68 12.15 19.91
CA THR A 535 6.16 12.36 18.54
C THR A 535 5.99 13.82 18.10
N GLU A 536 6.53 14.20 16.94
CA GLU A 536 6.28 15.51 16.34
C GLU A 536 4.77 15.81 16.18
N THR A 537 3.97 14.80 15.86
CA THR A 537 2.51 14.95 15.66
C THR A 537 1.75 15.05 16.99
N THR A 538 2.16 14.35 18.05
CA THR A 538 1.50 14.47 19.37
C THR A 538 1.64 15.88 19.95
N ARG A 539 2.68 16.62 19.57
CA ARG A 539 2.87 18.04 19.92
C ARG A 539 1.82 18.98 19.34
N PHE A 540 0.86 18.50 18.55
CA PHE A 540 -0.33 19.26 18.11
C PHE A 540 -1.61 18.82 18.83
N ALA A 541 -1.55 17.72 19.59
CA ALA A 541 -2.70 17.21 20.32
C ALA A 541 -3.04 18.08 21.53
N ASP A 542 -4.31 18.05 21.91
CA ASP A 542 -4.83 18.59 23.17
C ASP A 542 -4.71 17.53 24.27
N ILE A 543 -4.98 16.26 23.95
CA ILE A 543 -4.79 15.13 24.85
C ILE A 543 -3.90 14.07 24.18
N VAL A 544 -2.94 13.54 24.93
CA VAL A 544 -2.16 12.36 24.55
C VAL A 544 -2.50 11.21 25.51
N LEU A 545 -2.88 10.06 24.95
CA LEU A 545 -3.21 8.85 25.70
C LEU A 545 -2.10 7.81 25.53
N PRO A 546 -1.54 7.27 26.63
CA PRO A 546 -0.46 6.29 26.57
C PRO A 546 -0.97 4.90 26.18
N ASP A 547 -0.53 4.39 25.03
CA ASP A 547 -0.91 3.05 24.54
C ASP A 547 0.05 1.95 25.00
N CYS A 548 -0.44 0.72 24.91
CA CYS A 548 0.31 -0.51 25.11
C CYS A 548 1.17 -0.84 23.88
N SER A 549 2.38 -1.36 24.08
CA SER A 549 3.18 -1.88 22.95
C SER A 549 2.57 -3.17 22.38
N TYR A 550 3.08 -3.62 21.24
CA TYR A 550 2.59 -4.86 20.62
C TYR A 550 2.76 -6.11 21.51
N LEU A 551 3.68 -6.10 22.47
CA LEU A 551 3.86 -7.18 23.46
C LEU A 551 2.79 -7.18 24.57
N GLN A 552 1.93 -6.16 24.62
CA GLN A 552 0.91 -5.96 25.64
C GLN A 552 -0.52 -5.97 25.06
N THR A 553 -0.68 -6.20 23.75
CA THR A 553 -1.96 -6.08 23.04
C THR A 553 -2.45 -7.40 22.46
N LEU A 554 -3.77 -7.51 22.31
CA LEU A 554 -4.46 -8.63 21.67
C LEU A 554 -4.89 -8.26 20.25
N ASP A 555 -4.85 -9.22 19.33
CA ASP A 555 -5.46 -9.13 18.01
C ASP A 555 -5.75 -10.54 17.48
N SER A 556 -7.03 -10.89 17.36
CA SER A 556 -7.49 -12.17 16.81
C SER A 556 -7.14 -12.37 15.34
N ARG A 557 -6.76 -11.32 14.60
CA ARG A 557 -6.67 -11.34 13.13
C ARG A 557 -5.42 -10.62 12.61
N SER A 558 -4.30 -10.82 13.30
CA SER A 558 -3.03 -10.10 13.09
C SER A 558 -2.56 -10.00 11.63
N ASN A 559 -2.89 -10.99 10.80
CA ASN A 559 -2.48 -11.08 9.42
C ASN A 559 -3.62 -11.00 8.39
N PHE A 560 -4.89 -10.91 8.80
CA PHE A 560 -6.04 -10.89 7.89
C PHE A 560 -6.22 -9.48 7.29
N PRO A 561 -6.48 -9.30 5.97
CA PRO A 561 -6.96 -10.27 4.97
C PRO A 561 -5.93 -11.15 4.24
N PHE A 562 -4.82 -11.53 4.88
CA PHE A 562 -3.72 -12.32 4.32
C PHE A 562 -2.87 -11.61 3.27
N ILE A 563 -3.14 -10.33 3.02
CA ILE A 563 -2.50 -9.61 1.92
C ILE A 563 -1.11 -9.06 2.30
N PHE A 564 -0.85 -8.81 3.59
CA PHE A 564 0.43 -8.25 4.05
C PHE A 564 1.45 -9.26 4.55
N SER A 565 1.02 -10.44 4.95
CA SER A 565 1.82 -11.29 5.84
C SER A 565 1.94 -12.73 5.34
N LEU A 566 0.94 -13.22 4.60
CA LEU A 566 0.89 -14.59 4.12
C LEU A 566 1.49 -14.67 2.72
N PRO A 567 2.37 -15.64 2.43
CA PRO A 567 2.88 -15.88 1.07
C PRO A 567 1.73 -16.16 0.09
N ALA A 568 1.85 -15.75 -1.18
CA ALA A 568 0.82 -15.95 -2.20
C ALA A 568 0.80 -17.39 -2.76
N GLY A 569 1.97 -17.95 -3.07
CA GLY A 569 2.14 -19.28 -3.70
C GLY A 569 1.61 -20.47 -2.89
N MET A 570 1.85 -21.68 -3.43
CA MET A 570 1.46 -22.95 -2.81
C MET A 570 2.03 -23.12 -1.39
N GLY A 571 1.40 -24.00 -0.62
CA GLY A 571 1.72 -24.23 0.79
C GLY A 571 0.46 -24.25 1.65
N GLU A 572 0.51 -23.60 2.80
CA GLU A 572 -0.59 -23.58 3.78
C GLU A 572 -1.16 -22.16 3.93
N TRP A 573 -2.47 -22.08 4.14
CA TRP A 573 -3.09 -20.97 4.85
C TRP A 573 -2.67 -21.01 6.32
N CYS A 574 -2.54 -19.84 6.96
CA CYS A 574 -2.19 -19.76 8.37
C CYS A 574 -2.78 -18.52 9.02
N TRP A 575 -3.33 -18.69 10.21
CA TRP A 575 -3.97 -17.66 11.01
C TRP A 575 -3.36 -17.66 12.43
N PRO A 576 -2.32 -16.83 12.67
CA PRO A 576 -1.80 -16.57 14.00
C PRO A 576 -2.58 -15.46 14.71
N ILE A 577 -2.59 -15.48 16.03
CA ILE A 577 -3.07 -14.35 16.84
C ILE A 577 -1.91 -13.52 17.39
N ARG A 578 -2.19 -12.28 17.78
CA ARG A 578 -1.37 -11.55 18.76
C ARG A 578 -2.04 -11.73 20.10
N GLN A 579 -1.30 -12.17 21.10
CA GLN A 579 -1.73 -12.12 22.48
C GLN A 579 -0.72 -11.34 23.32
N PRO A 580 -1.17 -10.71 24.42
CA PRO A 580 -0.29 -10.04 25.35
C PRO A 580 0.68 -11.04 25.98
N VAL A 581 1.98 -10.70 25.92
CA VAL A 581 3.08 -11.38 26.60
C VAL A 581 3.32 -10.74 27.97
N LEU A 582 3.02 -9.45 28.07
CA LEU A 582 3.17 -8.64 29.29
C LEU A 582 1.85 -7.92 29.61
N ALA A 583 1.65 -7.62 30.89
CA ALA A 583 0.60 -6.73 31.32
C ALA A 583 0.90 -5.28 30.91
N PRO A 584 -0.10 -4.39 30.78
CA PRO A 584 0.11 -2.95 30.67
C PRO A 584 1.01 -2.42 31.82
N GLU A 585 1.86 -1.43 31.53
CA GLU A 585 2.79 -0.85 32.51
C GLU A 585 2.31 0.55 32.94
N GLY A 586 2.40 0.86 34.24
CA GLY A 586 1.99 2.15 34.76
C GLY A 586 0.50 2.43 34.51
N GLY A 587 0.19 3.58 33.92
CA GLY A 587 -1.16 3.95 33.52
C GLY A 587 -1.49 3.60 32.07
N GLN A 588 -0.70 2.79 31.35
CA GLN A 588 -0.99 2.46 29.94
C GLN A 588 -2.31 1.68 29.82
N ARG A 589 -3.07 1.97 28.74
CA ARG A 589 -4.26 1.19 28.38
C ARG A 589 -4.21 0.83 26.90
N ARG A 590 -4.79 -0.31 26.54
CA ARG A 590 -4.89 -0.73 25.15
C ARG A 590 -5.90 0.16 24.44
N PHE A 591 -5.55 0.68 23.26
CA PHE A 591 -6.46 1.54 22.50
C PHE A 591 -7.82 0.88 22.20
N GLN A 592 -7.90 -0.45 22.05
CA GLN A 592 -9.17 -1.15 21.83
C GLN A 592 -10.13 -0.97 23.01
N ASP A 593 -9.62 -1.09 24.24
CA ASP A 593 -10.41 -0.92 25.46
C ASP A 593 -10.84 0.55 25.62
N VAL A 594 -9.98 1.49 25.22
CA VAL A 594 -10.29 2.92 25.19
C VAL A 594 -11.43 3.23 24.21
N LEU A 595 -11.40 2.66 23.00
CA LEU A 595 -12.47 2.86 22.00
C LEU A 595 -13.81 2.26 22.46
N LEU A 596 -13.78 1.08 23.09
CA LEU A 596 -14.99 0.45 23.65
C LEU A 596 -15.59 1.31 24.78
N GLU A 597 -14.76 1.85 25.67
CA GLU A 597 -15.23 2.72 26.74
C GLU A 597 -15.74 4.07 26.22
N LEU A 598 -15.08 4.68 25.25
CA LEU A 598 -15.58 5.90 24.60
C LEU A 598 -16.94 5.65 23.96
N ALA A 599 -17.14 4.51 23.31
CA ALA A 599 -18.42 4.13 22.73
C ALA A 599 -19.52 3.95 23.79
N GLU A 600 -19.18 3.43 24.97
CA GLU A 600 -20.08 3.36 26.13
C GLU A 600 -20.42 4.77 26.64
N ARG A 601 -19.43 5.63 26.88
CA ARG A 601 -19.61 7.00 27.40
C ARG A 601 -20.43 7.90 26.47
N ILE A 602 -20.47 7.62 25.16
CA ILE A 602 -21.25 8.39 24.18
C ILE A 602 -22.53 7.67 23.71
N GLY A 603 -22.86 6.51 24.28
CA GLY A 603 -24.10 5.79 24.01
C GLY A 603 -24.21 5.23 22.59
N MET A 604 -23.15 4.58 22.08
CA MET A 604 -23.13 3.99 20.73
C MET A 604 -22.79 2.49 20.69
N ARG A 605 -23.04 1.76 21.77
CA ARG A 605 -22.63 0.34 21.88
C ARG A 605 -23.34 -0.54 20.86
N ALA A 606 -24.65 -0.39 20.65
CA ALA A 606 -25.37 -1.18 19.65
C ALA A 606 -24.82 -0.96 18.24
N ASP A 607 -24.54 0.30 17.87
CA ASP A 607 -23.96 0.64 16.56
C ASP A 607 -22.57 0.02 16.41
N LEU A 608 -21.74 0.07 17.47
CA LEU A 608 -20.41 -0.53 17.46
C LEU A 608 -20.44 -2.05 17.33
N ASN A 609 -21.32 -2.71 18.09
CA ASN A 609 -21.52 -4.16 18.01
C ASN A 609 -22.00 -4.58 16.60
N ALA A 610 -22.92 -3.82 15.99
CA ALA A 610 -23.36 -4.04 14.62
C ALA A 610 -22.23 -3.83 13.59
N ALA A 611 -21.41 -2.81 13.78
CA ALA A 611 -20.26 -2.53 12.92
C ALA A 611 -19.21 -3.66 12.96
N TYR A 612 -18.93 -4.21 14.15
CA TYR A 612 -18.09 -5.41 14.29
C TYR A 612 -18.70 -6.63 13.60
N ASN A 613 -19.99 -6.92 13.82
CA ASN A 613 -20.69 -8.02 13.16
C ASN A 613 -20.55 -7.95 11.63
N ALA A 614 -20.73 -6.76 11.04
CA ALA A 614 -20.63 -6.55 9.60
C ALA A 614 -19.18 -6.67 9.10
N SER A 615 -18.23 -6.03 9.79
CA SER A 615 -16.83 -5.94 9.35
C SER A 615 -16.06 -7.26 9.51
N MET A 616 -16.40 -8.06 10.52
CA MET A 616 -15.86 -9.41 10.71
C MET A 616 -16.67 -10.47 9.96
N ASN A 617 -17.85 -10.12 9.43
CA ASN A 617 -18.83 -11.06 8.90
C ASN A 617 -19.04 -12.22 9.91
N LEU A 618 -19.50 -11.92 11.13
CA LEU A 618 -19.69 -12.95 12.15
C LEU A 618 -20.86 -13.88 11.79
N ALA A 619 -20.64 -15.19 11.94
CA ALA A 619 -21.68 -16.19 11.80
C ALA A 619 -22.82 -15.92 12.81
N PRO A 620 -24.09 -16.19 12.44
CA PRO A 620 -25.26 -15.75 13.20
C PRO A 620 -25.20 -16.02 14.72
N GLU A 621 -24.72 -17.20 15.10
CA GLU A 621 -24.62 -17.69 16.48
C GLU A 621 -23.53 -17.00 17.32
N PHE A 622 -22.55 -16.34 16.70
CA PHE A 622 -21.47 -15.61 17.37
C PHE A 622 -21.62 -14.09 17.26
N ARG A 623 -22.74 -13.60 16.74
CA ARG A 623 -22.96 -12.15 16.61
C ARG A 623 -23.02 -11.46 17.97
N LEU A 624 -22.39 -10.30 18.03
CA LEU A 624 -22.51 -9.36 19.14
C LEU A 624 -23.95 -8.80 19.20
N GLN A 625 -24.49 -8.68 20.41
CA GLN A 625 -25.92 -8.47 20.66
C GLN A 625 -26.22 -7.08 21.23
N GLY A 626 -26.98 -6.27 20.49
CA GLY A 626 -27.56 -5.01 20.95
C GLY A 626 -26.61 -4.15 21.78
N GLU A 627 -27.09 -3.68 22.94
CA GLU A 627 -26.36 -2.85 23.89
C GLU A 627 -25.47 -3.64 24.88
N ARG A 628 -25.31 -4.96 24.72
CA ARG A 628 -24.45 -5.74 25.63
C ARG A 628 -23.03 -5.18 25.59
N ARG A 629 -22.45 -4.99 26.77
CA ARG A 629 -21.04 -4.67 26.94
C ARG A 629 -20.20 -5.92 26.65
N TYR A 630 -19.26 -5.78 25.72
CA TYR A 630 -18.25 -6.79 25.39
C TYR A 630 -16.87 -6.23 25.69
N THR A 631 -16.01 -7.06 26.24
CA THR A 631 -14.56 -6.85 26.24
C THR A 631 -13.99 -7.10 24.84
N PHE A 632 -12.82 -6.55 24.54
CA PHE A 632 -12.17 -6.87 23.27
C PHE A 632 -11.79 -8.36 23.17
N GLU A 633 -11.54 -9.03 24.30
CA GLU A 633 -11.33 -10.49 24.36
C GLU A 633 -12.55 -11.28 23.90
N GLU A 634 -13.76 -10.91 24.35
CA GLU A 634 -14.99 -11.58 23.91
C GLU A 634 -15.27 -11.35 22.41
N ILE A 635 -14.94 -10.16 21.89
CA ILE A 635 -15.06 -9.86 20.45
C ILE A 635 -14.08 -10.73 19.64
N CYS A 636 -12.83 -10.85 20.09
CA CYS A 636 -11.84 -11.72 19.48
C CYS A 636 -12.27 -13.21 19.53
N ASP A 637 -12.79 -13.67 20.67
CA ASP A 637 -13.28 -15.05 20.82
C ASP A 637 -14.44 -15.35 19.86
N ALA A 638 -15.39 -14.43 19.70
CA ALA A 638 -16.50 -14.55 18.75
C ALA A 638 -16.01 -14.67 17.30
N GLU A 639 -15.00 -13.88 16.89
CA GLU A 639 -14.42 -13.97 15.55
C GLU A 639 -13.72 -15.31 15.30
N LEU A 640 -12.91 -15.76 16.27
CA LEU A 640 -12.17 -17.02 16.15
C LEU A 640 -13.13 -18.20 16.06
N LYS A 641 -14.17 -18.25 16.91
CA LYS A 641 -15.21 -19.29 16.84
C LYS A 641 -16.03 -19.21 15.55
N SER A 642 -16.35 -18.01 15.08
CA SER A 642 -17.05 -17.80 13.81
C SER A 642 -16.27 -18.35 12.62
N ASN A 643 -14.93 -18.26 12.62
CA ASN A 643 -14.12 -18.73 11.50
C ASN A 643 -13.68 -20.19 11.65
N PHE A 644 -13.44 -20.69 12.86
CA PHE A 644 -12.78 -21.98 13.09
C PHE A 644 -13.59 -22.97 13.94
N GLY A 645 -14.84 -22.62 14.26
CA GLY A 645 -15.77 -23.45 15.01
C GLY A 645 -15.71 -23.21 16.52
N PRO A 646 -16.74 -23.65 17.26
CA PRO A 646 -16.90 -23.35 18.68
C PRO A 646 -15.78 -23.89 19.58
N GLY A 647 -15.08 -24.95 19.13
CA GLY A 647 -13.95 -25.54 19.85
C GLY A 647 -12.63 -24.77 19.73
N ARG A 648 -12.55 -23.75 18.88
CA ARG A 648 -11.32 -22.96 18.63
C ARG A 648 -11.56 -21.48 18.91
N GLY A 649 -11.89 -21.19 20.18
CA GLY A 649 -12.00 -19.85 20.72
C GLY A 649 -10.65 -19.25 21.13
N LEU A 650 -10.70 -18.08 21.78
CA LEU A 650 -9.51 -17.32 22.16
C LEU A 650 -8.57 -18.12 23.07
N ASP A 651 -9.08 -18.86 24.05
CA ASP A 651 -8.23 -19.64 24.97
C ASP A 651 -7.45 -20.75 24.24
N TRP A 652 -8.10 -21.42 23.27
CA TRP A 652 -7.43 -22.39 22.41
C TRP A 652 -6.29 -21.72 21.63
N PHE A 653 -6.53 -20.53 21.06
CA PHE A 653 -5.50 -19.80 20.34
C PHE A 653 -4.40 -19.23 21.25
N LYS A 654 -4.69 -18.87 22.50
CA LYS A 654 -3.67 -18.45 23.47
C LYS A 654 -2.68 -19.59 23.75
N GLU A 655 -3.17 -20.82 23.83
CA GLU A 655 -2.35 -22.02 24.00
C GLU A 655 -1.59 -22.42 22.71
N HIS A 656 -2.26 -22.43 21.56
CA HIS A 656 -1.70 -22.99 20.31
C HIS A 656 -1.02 -21.95 19.41
N GLY A 657 -1.33 -20.67 19.58
CA GLY A 657 -0.78 -19.53 18.84
C GLY A 657 -1.33 -19.32 17.43
N LEU A 658 -1.65 -20.40 16.70
CA LEU A 658 -2.11 -20.35 15.31
C LEU A 658 -2.93 -21.57 14.89
N VAL A 659 -3.63 -21.44 13.76
CA VAL A 659 -4.19 -22.56 12.97
C VAL A 659 -3.68 -22.48 11.52
N LYS A 660 -3.52 -23.63 10.87
CA LYS A 660 -3.09 -23.73 9.47
C LYS A 660 -3.81 -24.86 8.73
N TRP A 661 -3.94 -24.73 7.41
CA TRP A 661 -4.57 -25.73 6.53
C TRP A 661 -4.02 -25.60 5.11
N PRO A 662 -4.02 -26.67 4.29
CA PRO A 662 -3.41 -26.63 2.96
C PRO A 662 -4.15 -25.68 2.01
N LYS A 663 -3.39 -24.99 1.15
CA LYS A 663 -3.92 -24.28 -0.02
C LYS A 663 -4.15 -25.25 -1.15
N ARG A 664 -5.17 -24.99 -1.98
CA ARG A 664 -5.43 -25.75 -3.19
C ARG A 664 -4.97 -24.99 -4.45
N PRO A 665 -4.60 -25.67 -5.55
CA PRO A 665 -4.18 -25.01 -6.78
C PRO A 665 -5.17 -23.97 -7.30
N GLU A 666 -6.48 -24.22 -7.18
CA GLU A 666 -7.54 -23.29 -7.60
C GLU A 666 -7.69 -22.04 -6.71
N GLU A 667 -7.09 -22.02 -5.52
CA GLU A 667 -7.04 -20.84 -4.65
C GLU A 667 -5.83 -19.94 -5.00
N VAL A 668 -4.70 -20.56 -5.35
CA VAL A 668 -3.44 -19.86 -5.67
C VAL A 668 -3.42 -19.43 -7.13
N TYR A 669 -3.68 -20.36 -8.04
CA TYR A 669 -3.70 -20.19 -9.49
C TYR A 669 -5.14 -20.13 -9.99
N TRP A 670 -5.91 -19.20 -9.42
CA TRP A 670 -7.37 -19.14 -9.55
C TRP A 670 -7.85 -18.74 -10.96
N ARG A 671 -7.01 -18.08 -11.78
CA ARG A 671 -7.39 -17.51 -13.08
C ARG A 671 -8.04 -18.49 -14.05
N PRO A 672 -7.54 -19.74 -14.20
CA PRO A 672 -8.15 -20.72 -15.07
C PRO A 672 -9.51 -21.22 -14.57
N PHE A 673 -9.75 -21.17 -13.25
CA PHE A 673 -10.95 -21.73 -12.60
C PHE A 673 -12.10 -20.74 -12.47
N VAL A 674 -11.80 -19.44 -12.47
CA VAL A 674 -12.81 -18.38 -12.36
C VAL A 674 -13.03 -17.75 -13.73
N ASP A 675 -14.28 -17.74 -14.18
CA ASP A 675 -14.67 -17.15 -15.46
C ASP A 675 -14.87 -15.63 -15.33
N VAL A 676 -13.76 -14.91 -15.26
CA VAL A 676 -13.71 -13.45 -15.23
C VAL A 676 -12.68 -12.92 -16.22
N ARG A 677 -12.92 -11.70 -16.71
CA ARG A 677 -12.04 -10.96 -17.60
C ARG A 677 -11.42 -9.77 -16.89
N VAL A 678 -10.24 -9.34 -17.31
CA VAL A 678 -9.63 -8.06 -16.88
C VAL A 678 -9.54 -7.08 -18.04
N PRO A 679 -9.64 -5.77 -17.80
CA PRO A 679 -9.61 -4.79 -18.87
C PRO A 679 -8.16 -4.46 -19.29
N VAL A 680 -7.82 -4.74 -20.55
CA VAL A 680 -6.60 -4.21 -21.22
C VAL A 680 -6.89 -2.94 -22.03
N TYR A 681 -8.18 -2.63 -22.24
CA TYR A 681 -8.68 -1.37 -22.77
C TYR A 681 -9.74 -0.80 -21.80
N TRP A 682 -9.49 0.36 -21.21
CA TRP A 682 -10.29 0.88 -20.10
C TRP A 682 -11.35 1.85 -20.59
N GLU A 683 -12.37 1.35 -21.31
CA GLU A 683 -13.43 2.21 -21.87
C GLU A 683 -14.08 3.11 -20.80
N PHE A 684 -14.15 2.62 -19.56
CA PHE A 684 -14.83 3.29 -18.45
C PHE A 684 -14.18 4.62 -18.08
N MET A 685 -12.91 4.85 -18.47
CA MET A 685 -12.21 6.11 -18.24
C MET A 685 -12.90 7.28 -18.96
N VAL A 686 -13.44 7.05 -20.16
CA VAL A 686 -14.09 8.08 -20.98
C VAL A 686 -15.37 8.63 -20.30
N PRO A 687 -16.40 7.81 -20.00
CA PRO A 687 -17.59 8.30 -19.32
C PRO A 687 -17.29 8.74 -17.88
N LEU A 688 -16.28 8.14 -17.21
CA LEU A 688 -15.86 8.59 -15.89
C LEU A 688 -15.38 10.05 -15.94
N ALA A 689 -14.51 10.39 -16.90
CA ALA A 689 -14.01 11.75 -17.07
C ALA A 689 -15.13 12.74 -17.39
N GLU A 690 -16.09 12.37 -18.25
CA GLU A 690 -17.25 13.21 -18.57
C GLU A 690 -18.11 13.48 -17.34
N LYS A 691 -18.38 12.45 -16.52
CA LYS A 691 -19.15 12.58 -15.29
C LYS A 691 -18.44 13.45 -14.26
N ILE A 692 -17.12 13.30 -14.10
CA ILE A 692 -16.35 14.16 -13.20
C ILE A 692 -16.32 15.59 -13.74
N ASP A 693 -16.02 15.81 -15.02
CA ASP A 693 -16.01 17.15 -15.63
C ASP A 693 -17.38 17.86 -15.52
N ALA A 694 -18.48 17.12 -15.63
CA ALA A 694 -19.82 17.68 -15.42
C ALA A 694 -20.01 18.23 -13.99
N LEU A 695 -19.31 17.66 -13.01
CA LEU A 695 -19.33 18.12 -11.62
C LEU A 695 -18.29 19.24 -11.38
N THR A 696 -17.10 19.14 -11.99
CA THR A 696 -15.95 19.99 -11.66
C THR A 696 -15.81 21.23 -12.55
N ALA A 697 -16.09 21.13 -13.85
CA ALA A 697 -15.91 22.24 -14.79
C ALA A 697 -16.78 23.47 -14.45
N PRO A 698 -18.06 23.33 -14.04
CA PRO A 698 -18.86 24.46 -13.56
C PRO A 698 -18.28 25.15 -12.31
N ARG A 699 -17.36 24.49 -11.60
CA ARG A 699 -16.69 24.97 -10.38
C ARG A 699 -15.24 25.39 -10.64
N GLY A 700 -14.86 25.57 -11.90
CA GLY A 700 -13.56 26.09 -12.30
C GLY A 700 -12.42 25.07 -12.23
N LEU A 701 -12.72 23.77 -12.16
CA LEU A 701 -11.71 22.71 -12.30
C LEU A 701 -12.04 21.85 -13.53
N LYS A 702 -11.26 21.99 -14.60
CA LYS A 702 -11.35 21.13 -15.78
C LYS A 702 -10.33 20.00 -15.66
N LEU A 703 -10.75 18.76 -15.91
CA LEU A 703 -9.84 17.64 -15.87
C LEU A 703 -8.91 17.60 -17.11
N PRO A 704 -7.65 17.18 -16.92
CA PRO A 704 -6.77 16.89 -18.04
C PRO A 704 -7.19 15.57 -18.69
N ARG A 705 -7.77 15.66 -19.90
CA ARG A 705 -8.40 14.53 -20.61
C ARG A 705 -7.41 13.40 -20.93
N GLU A 706 -6.13 13.74 -21.13
CA GLU A 706 -5.06 12.80 -21.43
C GLU A 706 -4.86 11.74 -20.33
N TYR A 707 -5.26 12.04 -19.08
CA TYR A 707 -5.21 11.08 -17.96
C TYR A 707 -6.39 10.09 -17.93
N TYR A 708 -7.38 10.28 -18.81
CA TYR A 708 -8.61 9.48 -18.87
C TYR A 708 -8.80 8.79 -20.23
N GLU A 709 -7.72 8.60 -20.97
CA GLU A 709 -7.71 7.80 -22.18
C GLU A 709 -7.75 6.30 -21.83
N PRO A 710 -8.45 5.45 -22.62
CA PRO A 710 -8.59 4.03 -22.32
C PRO A 710 -7.29 3.21 -22.37
N LEU A 711 -6.23 3.75 -22.97
CA LEU A 711 -4.94 3.08 -23.14
C LEU A 711 -3.84 3.91 -22.48
N PRO A 712 -2.85 3.27 -21.82
CA PRO A 712 -1.83 3.98 -21.07
C PRO A 712 -0.90 4.74 -22.02
N ASP A 713 -0.68 6.03 -21.73
CA ASP A 713 0.35 6.85 -22.38
C ASP A 713 1.45 7.23 -21.39
N PHE A 714 2.60 7.72 -21.88
CA PHE A 714 3.63 8.28 -21.02
C PHE A 714 3.38 9.77 -20.78
N LEU A 715 2.91 10.10 -19.59
CA LEU A 715 2.70 11.48 -19.14
C LEU A 715 3.82 11.84 -18.15
N PRO A 716 4.76 12.75 -18.46
CA PRO A 716 5.85 13.08 -17.55
C PRO A 716 5.32 13.66 -16.22
N CYS A 717 6.02 13.39 -15.12
CA CYS A 717 5.70 14.03 -13.84
C CYS A 717 6.31 15.44 -13.76
N ALA A 718 5.84 16.26 -12.82
CA ALA A 718 6.16 17.70 -12.77
C ALA A 718 7.68 17.98 -12.69
N SER A 719 8.43 17.07 -12.07
CA SER A 719 9.89 17.17 -11.99
C SER A 719 10.61 17.17 -13.35
N HIS A 720 9.99 16.63 -14.41
CA HIS A 720 10.56 16.66 -15.77
C HIS A 720 10.28 17.97 -16.51
N ASP A 721 9.34 18.79 -16.02
CA ASP A 721 8.96 20.06 -16.61
C ASP A 721 9.92 21.20 -16.23
N CYS A 722 10.60 21.09 -15.09
CA CYS A 722 11.58 22.07 -14.64
C CYS A 722 12.74 22.25 -15.66
N LYS A 723 12.94 23.49 -16.13
CA LYS A 723 14.03 23.89 -17.02
C LYS A 723 14.99 24.91 -16.38
N ALA A 724 14.84 25.17 -15.07
CA ALA A 724 15.64 26.18 -14.37
C ALA A 724 17.14 25.80 -14.35
N PRO A 725 18.06 26.74 -14.63
CA PRO A 725 19.51 26.46 -14.60
C PRO A 725 19.99 25.94 -13.24
N GLY A 726 20.79 24.87 -13.26
CA GLY A 726 21.37 24.28 -12.04
C GLY A 726 20.47 23.27 -11.32
N PHE A 727 19.21 23.12 -11.71
CA PHE A 727 18.30 22.08 -11.25
C PHE A 727 18.43 20.86 -12.18
N ASP A 728 19.53 20.14 -12.04
CA ASP A 728 19.96 19.07 -12.96
C ASP A 728 19.85 17.65 -12.37
N LEU A 729 19.46 17.53 -11.09
CA LEU A 729 19.24 16.26 -10.41
C LEU A 729 17.76 16.05 -10.09
N THR A 730 17.35 14.79 -10.04
CA THR A 730 16.01 14.40 -9.58
C THR A 730 16.13 13.67 -8.26
N ALA A 731 15.66 14.32 -7.20
CA ALA A 731 15.61 13.74 -5.87
C ALA A 731 14.43 12.76 -5.77
N PHE A 732 14.69 11.61 -5.19
CA PHE A 732 13.68 10.60 -4.85
C PHE A 732 14.04 9.99 -3.50
N TYR A 733 13.07 9.36 -2.86
CA TYR A 733 13.34 8.58 -1.66
C TYR A 733 13.25 7.09 -1.88
N TYR A 734 13.99 6.35 -1.06
CA TYR A 734 13.83 4.90 -0.89
C TYR A 734 13.48 4.57 0.55
N ARG A 735 12.88 3.40 0.77
CA ARG A 735 12.66 2.91 2.14
C ARG A 735 13.97 2.41 2.72
N ASP A 736 14.28 2.87 3.91
CA ASP A 736 15.29 2.22 4.73
C ASP A 736 14.87 0.77 5.04
N SER A 737 15.79 -0.18 4.92
CA SER A 737 15.54 -1.59 5.24
C SER A 737 15.67 -1.89 6.74
N ILE A 738 16.31 -1.00 7.50
CA ILE A 738 16.56 -1.08 8.93
C ILE A 738 15.35 -0.52 9.69
N HIS A 739 14.84 0.66 9.31
CA HIS A 739 13.69 1.27 9.96
C HIS A 739 12.35 0.98 9.24
N THR A 740 11.23 1.17 9.95
CA THR A 740 9.88 1.19 9.36
C THR A 740 9.27 2.58 9.51
N ASN A 741 9.33 3.36 8.44
CA ASN A 741 8.92 4.77 8.44
C ASN A 741 9.59 5.50 9.63
N SER A 742 8.90 6.46 10.24
CA SER A 742 9.35 7.13 11.47
C SER A 742 9.16 6.31 12.75
N PHE A 743 8.47 5.17 12.71
CA PHE A 743 8.04 4.45 13.92
C PHE A 743 9.19 3.82 14.71
N THR A 744 10.18 3.26 14.01
CA THR A 744 11.26 2.49 14.64
C THR A 744 12.58 3.25 14.71
N MET A 745 12.57 4.57 14.50
CA MET A 745 13.77 5.40 14.55
C MET A 745 14.24 5.68 15.99
N GLU A 746 13.33 5.56 16.96
CA GLU A 746 13.68 5.67 18.38
C GLU A 746 14.36 4.42 18.93
N ASN A 747 14.35 3.31 18.20
CA ASN A 747 14.92 2.06 18.68
C ASN A 747 16.46 2.09 18.66
N PRO A 748 17.15 1.98 19.81
CA PRO A 748 18.61 2.14 19.89
C PRO A 748 19.39 1.06 19.14
N TRP A 749 18.92 -0.19 19.10
CA TRP A 749 19.59 -1.25 18.34
C TRP A 749 19.49 -1.03 16.83
N LEU A 750 18.35 -0.51 16.36
CA LEU A 750 18.17 -0.19 14.95
C LEU A 750 18.94 1.08 14.56
N ASP A 751 19.00 2.07 15.45
CA ASP A 751 19.84 3.26 15.26
C ASP A 751 21.32 2.90 15.16
N GLU A 752 21.83 2.00 16.00
CA GLU A 752 23.20 1.50 15.90
C GLU A 752 23.46 0.87 14.52
N ALA A 753 22.56 0.01 14.05
CA ALA A 753 22.65 -0.58 12.71
C ALA A 753 22.58 0.47 11.60
N ALA A 754 21.71 1.47 11.72
CA ALA A 754 21.53 2.53 10.73
C ALA A 754 22.74 3.47 10.63
N ARG A 755 23.46 3.71 11.73
CA ARG A 755 24.73 4.47 11.71
C ARG A 755 25.86 3.73 11.01
N LEU A 756 25.80 2.39 10.97
CA LEU A 756 26.76 1.56 10.24
C LEU A 756 26.43 1.48 8.75
N ASP A 757 25.17 1.67 8.37
CA ASP A 757 24.76 1.78 6.97
C ASP A 757 25.13 3.16 6.40
N PRO A 758 25.87 3.23 5.28
CA PRO A 758 26.33 4.50 4.74
C PRO A 758 25.21 5.34 4.10
N PHE A 759 23.98 4.83 3.98
CA PHE A 759 22.88 5.44 3.23
C PHE A 759 21.69 5.86 4.12
N SER A 760 21.44 5.18 5.25
CA SER A 760 20.31 5.46 6.16
C SER A 760 20.17 6.93 6.56
N TYR A 761 21.29 7.62 6.81
CA TYR A 761 21.30 9.02 7.30
C TYR A 761 22.02 10.00 6.37
N THR A 762 22.26 9.62 5.11
CA THR A 762 23.01 10.45 4.15
C THR A 762 22.21 10.68 2.86
N ILE A 763 22.76 11.54 1.99
CA ILE A 763 22.24 11.82 0.65
C ILE A 763 23.10 11.06 -0.36
N ALA A 764 22.54 10.04 -1.00
CA ALA A 764 23.24 9.29 -2.04
C ALA A 764 23.28 10.08 -3.36
N ILE A 765 24.49 10.25 -3.91
CA ILE A 765 24.72 10.94 -5.19
C ILE A 765 25.75 10.18 -6.02
N ASN A 766 25.58 10.21 -7.35
CA ASN A 766 26.54 9.59 -8.25
C ASN A 766 27.94 10.21 -8.07
N ALA A 767 28.98 9.38 -7.92
CA ALA A 767 30.33 9.86 -7.61
C ALA A 767 30.92 10.76 -8.72
N ASP A 768 30.66 10.46 -10.00
CA ASP A 768 31.14 11.28 -11.12
C ASP A 768 30.37 12.60 -11.18
N THR A 769 29.05 12.56 -10.97
CA THR A 769 28.23 13.77 -10.89
C THR A 769 28.64 14.66 -9.72
N ALA A 770 28.89 14.08 -8.54
CA ALA A 770 29.38 14.81 -7.38
C ALA A 770 30.74 15.46 -7.64
N THR A 771 31.67 14.72 -8.27
CA THR A 771 33.00 15.23 -8.63
C THR A 771 32.92 16.40 -9.62
N LYS A 772 32.07 16.30 -10.65
CA LYS A 772 31.80 17.40 -11.60
C LYS A 772 31.23 18.64 -10.91
N LYS A 773 30.51 18.45 -9.80
CA LYS A 773 29.97 19.53 -8.96
C LYS A 773 30.93 20.00 -7.85
N GLY A 774 32.16 19.47 -7.79
CA GLY A 774 33.15 19.84 -6.77
C GLY A 774 32.82 19.33 -5.35
N LEU A 775 32.01 18.29 -5.24
CA LEU A 775 31.61 17.70 -3.95
C LEU A 775 32.53 16.53 -3.57
N ALA A 776 32.97 16.51 -2.32
CA ALA A 776 33.68 15.39 -1.71
C ALA A 776 32.74 14.49 -0.89
N ASP A 777 33.16 13.25 -0.64
CA ASP A 777 32.41 12.35 0.22
C ASP A 777 32.29 12.89 1.65
N GLY A 778 31.09 12.83 2.22
CA GLY A 778 30.76 13.40 3.53
C GLY A 778 30.56 14.92 3.56
N ALA A 779 30.69 15.62 2.43
CA ALA A 779 30.45 17.06 2.35
C ALA A 779 29.01 17.41 2.76
N LEU A 780 28.87 18.47 3.56
CA LEU A 780 27.56 19.01 3.92
C LEU A 780 27.03 19.83 2.74
N VAL A 781 25.83 19.50 2.29
CA VAL A 781 25.19 20.17 1.15
C VAL A 781 23.79 20.64 1.52
N ARG A 782 23.34 21.67 0.81
CA ARG A 782 21.94 22.07 0.71
C ARG A 782 21.38 21.50 -0.57
N VAL A 783 20.24 20.83 -0.45
CA VAL A 783 19.43 20.36 -1.58
C VAL A 783 18.21 21.26 -1.64
N GLU A 784 17.98 21.91 -2.78
CA GLU A 784 16.93 22.91 -2.95
C GLU A 784 16.05 22.58 -4.16
N THR A 785 14.75 22.79 -4.04
CA THR A 785 13.75 22.68 -5.12
C THR A 785 13.54 24.02 -5.82
N GLU A 786 12.95 24.04 -7.01
CA GLU A 786 12.64 25.29 -7.71
C GLU A 786 11.60 26.16 -6.97
N SER A 787 10.78 25.54 -6.13
CA SER A 787 9.84 26.23 -5.23
C SER A 787 10.54 26.86 -4.00
N GLY A 788 11.86 26.73 -3.87
CA GLY A 788 12.65 27.30 -2.79
C GLY A 788 12.66 26.47 -1.51
N ARG A 789 12.12 25.25 -1.53
CA ARG A 789 12.22 24.32 -0.39
C ARG A 789 13.61 23.76 -0.31
N SER A 790 14.10 23.52 0.90
CA SER A 790 15.44 22.96 1.06
C SER A 790 15.57 22.04 2.26
N VAL A 791 16.52 21.13 2.14
CA VAL A 791 17.01 20.28 3.23
C VAL A 791 18.53 20.30 3.23
N GLU A 792 19.13 20.04 4.38
CA GLU A 792 20.58 19.93 4.53
C GLU A 792 20.96 18.53 4.97
N GLY A 793 22.09 18.03 4.46
CA GLY A 793 22.56 16.69 4.77
C GLY A 793 23.95 16.43 4.23
N ARG A 794 24.58 15.38 4.74
CA ARG A 794 25.89 14.94 4.24
C ARG A 794 25.71 14.03 3.03
N VAL A 795 26.48 14.27 1.98
CA VAL A 795 26.48 13.40 0.80
C VAL A 795 27.29 12.13 1.04
N ARG A 796 26.80 11.03 0.46
CA ARG A 796 27.53 9.79 0.25
C ARG A 796 27.67 9.55 -1.25
N LEU A 797 28.91 9.53 -1.73
CA LEU A 797 29.24 9.30 -3.14
C LEU A 797 29.17 7.80 -3.43
N THR A 798 28.51 7.44 -4.52
CA THR A 798 28.39 6.04 -4.96
C THR A 798 28.23 5.94 -6.46
N GLN A 799 28.72 4.88 -7.10
CA GLN A 799 28.38 4.59 -8.51
C GLN A 799 27.02 3.86 -8.63
N ALA A 800 26.46 3.43 -7.50
CA ALA A 800 25.26 2.63 -7.41
C ALA A 800 23.97 3.47 -7.47
N ILE A 801 24.00 4.58 -8.21
CA ILE A 801 22.86 5.47 -8.46
C ILE A 801 23.02 6.13 -9.84
N HIS A 802 21.90 6.33 -10.52
CA HIS A 802 21.83 6.98 -11.83
C HIS A 802 22.50 8.38 -11.77
N PRO A 803 23.26 8.81 -12.80
CA PRO A 803 23.97 10.09 -12.79
C PRO A 803 23.10 11.33 -12.56
N GLU A 804 21.83 11.27 -12.96
CA GLU A 804 20.83 12.32 -12.77
C GLU A 804 19.98 12.13 -11.49
N GLY A 805 20.24 11.09 -10.70
CA GLY A 805 19.48 10.73 -9.51
C GLY A 805 20.14 11.22 -8.20
N LEU A 806 19.30 11.56 -7.22
CA LEU A 806 19.70 11.88 -5.86
C LEU A 806 18.79 11.13 -4.87
N GLY A 807 19.35 10.21 -4.09
CA GLY A 807 18.58 9.31 -3.23
C GLY A 807 18.67 9.69 -1.76
N ILE A 808 17.53 9.77 -1.06
CA ILE A 808 17.46 10.01 0.40
C ILE A 808 16.57 8.94 1.04
N ALA A 809 16.99 8.36 2.17
CA ALA A 809 16.12 7.44 2.90
C ALA A 809 14.91 8.16 3.52
N ALA A 810 13.71 7.58 3.44
CA ALA A 810 12.50 8.21 3.97
C ALA A 810 12.44 8.34 5.49
N CYS A 811 11.70 9.36 5.94
CA CYS A 811 11.22 9.58 7.31
C CYS A 811 12.28 9.87 8.39
N ALA A 812 13.55 10.12 8.02
CA ALA A 812 14.56 10.62 8.96
C ALA A 812 14.40 12.13 9.20
N GLY A 813 15.25 12.72 10.05
CA GLY A 813 15.24 14.16 10.35
C GLY A 813 14.29 14.55 11.49
N HIS A 814 14.07 13.65 12.44
CA HIS A 814 13.27 13.90 13.64
C HIS A 814 13.79 15.09 14.45
N TRP A 815 12.90 15.82 15.11
CA TRP A 815 13.24 17.00 15.91
C TRP A 815 12.53 17.03 17.28
N GLY A 816 11.54 16.17 17.51
CA GLY A 816 10.81 16.09 18.77
C GLY A 816 11.70 15.66 19.95
N ASP A 817 11.46 16.24 21.12
CA ASP A 817 12.22 15.92 22.36
C ASP A 817 11.84 14.57 22.97
N GLY A 818 10.64 14.06 22.70
CA GLY A 818 10.17 12.76 23.19
C GLY A 818 10.72 11.54 22.46
N MET A 819 11.59 11.77 21.46
CA MET A 819 12.28 10.74 20.68
C MET A 819 13.79 11.06 20.62
N PRO A 820 14.51 11.05 21.75
CA PRO A 820 15.91 11.47 21.83
C PRO A 820 16.86 10.61 21.00
N VAL A 821 16.57 9.33 20.77
CA VAL A 821 17.38 8.49 19.88
C VAL A 821 17.17 8.90 18.43
N ALA A 822 15.94 9.18 17.98
CA ALA A 822 15.70 9.56 16.58
C ALA A 822 16.18 10.99 16.26
N LYS A 823 16.16 11.88 17.26
CA LYS A 823 16.37 13.33 17.10
C LYS A 823 17.69 13.70 16.40
N GLY A 824 17.59 14.59 15.40
CA GLY A 824 18.72 15.23 14.74
C GLY A 824 19.52 14.33 13.78
N LYS A 825 18.96 13.19 13.37
CA LYS A 825 19.66 12.22 12.50
C LYS A 825 19.01 12.10 11.13
N GLY A 826 19.85 11.94 10.12
CA GLY A 826 19.44 11.79 8.72
C GLY A 826 18.82 13.05 8.13
N VAL A 827 18.15 12.88 6.99
CA VAL A 827 17.65 13.99 6.18
C VAL A 827 16.15 13.82 5.95
N PHE A 828 15.38 14.89 6.20
CA PHE A 828 13.93 14.88 6.05
C PHE A 828 13.51 15.09 4.59
N PHE A 829 13.59 14.04 3.75
CA PHE A 829 13.25 14.12 2.32
C PHE A 829 11.91 14.82 2.03
N ASN A 830 10.88 14.53 2.82
CA ASN A 830 9.53 15.08 2.63
C ASN A 830 9.49 16.61 2.70
N GLY A 831 10.50 17.27 3.30
CA GLY A 831 10.66 18.72 3.24
C GLY A 831 10.81 19.28 1.83
N LEU A 832 11.15 18.44 0.84
CA LEU A 832 11.25 18.79 -0.57
C LEU A 832 9.92 18.63 -1.35
N LEU A 833 8.89 18.03 -0.73
CA LEU A 833 7.64 17.71 -1.43
C LEU A 833 6.57 18.79 -1.20
N ASP A 834 5.96 19.21 -2.30
CA ASP A 834 4.74 20.02 -2.31
C ASP A 834 3.50 19.13 -2.14
N LEU A 835 2.44 19.66 -1.51
CA LEU A 835 1.21 18.94 -1.22
C LEU A 835 0.00 19.80 -1.59
N ASP A 836 -0.42 19.69 -2.84
CA ASP A 836 -1.51 20.44 -3.47
C ASP A 836 -2.05 19.69 -4.69
N TRP A 837 -3.08 20.23 -5.35
CA TRP A 837 -3.66 19.69 -6.57
C TRP A 837 -2.66 19.51 -7.73
N GLU A 838 -1.68 20.40 -7.88
CA GLU A 838 -0.74 20.35 -9.00
C GLU A 838 0.23 19.17 -8.90
N HIS A 839 0.53 18.73 -7.68
CA HIS A 839 1.44 17.61 -7.40
C HIS A 839 0.73 16.27 -7.17
N VAL A 840 -0.57 16.20 -7.46
CA VAL A 840 -1.40 15.03 -7.22
C VAL A 840 -2.02 14.54 -8.52
N SER A 841 -2.13 13.21 -8.65
CA SER A 841 -2.75 12.58 -9.82
C SER A 841 -4.21 13.02 -9.94
N PRO A 842 -4.63 13.56 -11.10
CA PRO A 842 -6.01 14.01 -11.33
C PRO A 842 -7.00 12.84 -11.48
N VAL A 843 -6.51 11.60 -11.43
CA VAL A 843 -7.31 10.36 -11.58
C VAL A 843 -7.51 9.69 -10.23
N ASN A 844 -6.41 9.35 -9.56
CA ASN A 844 -6.43 8.51 -8.37
C ASN A 844 -5.87 9.20 -7.13
N LEU A 845 -5.62 10.51 -7.17
CA LEU A 845 -5.11 11.29 -6.04
C LEU A 845 -3.74 10.86 -5.50
N ASN A 846 -2.94 10.15 -6.29
CA ASN A 846 -1.58 9.77 -5.89
C ASN A 846 -0.65 10.99 -5.85
N LEU A 847 0.15 11.13 -4.78
CA LEU A 847 1.14 12.20 -4.64
C LEU A 847 2.40 11.92 -5.47
N ASP A 848 2.94 12.95 -6.13
CA ASP A 848 4.26 12.90 -6.76
C ASP A 848 5.38 12.96 -5.70
N LEU A 849 6.31 12.02 -5.75
CA LEU A 849 7.32 11.76 -4.72
C LEU A 849 8.74 11.99 -5.21
N CYS A 850 8.90 12.71 -6.32
CA CYS A 850 10.18 13.21 -6.78
C CYS A 850 10.16 14.74 -6.90
N ALA A 851 11.34 15.33 -6.75
CA ALA A 851 11.55 16.76 -6.92
C ALA A 851 12.77 17.00 -7.81
N ARG A 852 12.68 17.96 -8.72
CA ARG A 852 13.87 18.48 -9.41
C ARG A 852 14.64 19.37 -8.44
N VAL A 853 15.94 19.10 -8.29
CA VAL A 853 16.76 19.75 -7.26
C VAL A 853 18.08 20.27 -7.79
N ARG A 854 18.56 21.31 -7.12
CA ARG A 854 19.92 21.82 -7.17
C ARG A 854 20.64 21.43 -5.88
N VAL A 855 21.93 21.10 -5.98
CA VAL A 855 22.78 20.78 -4.84
C VAL A 855 23.91 21.79 -4.75
N THR A 856 24.08 22.41 -3.58
CA THR A 856 25.16 23.36 -3.31
C THR A 856 25.91 22.99 -2.02
N PRO A 857 27.23 23.20 -1.95
CA PRO A 857 27.96 23.08 -0.68
C PRO A 857 27.41 24.05 0.36
N VAL A 858 27.25 23.61 1.60
CA VAL A 858 27.05 24.54 2.73
C VAL A 858 28.43 25.02 3.16
N GLU A 859 28.70 26.32 3.01
CA GLU A 859 29.93 26.91 3.54
C GLU A 859 29.99 26.62 5.05
N ALA A 860 31.12 26.07 5.52
CA ALA A 860 31.35 25.93 6.94
C ALA A 860 31.22 27.33 7.56
N ARG A 861 30.20 27.54 8.41
CA ARG A 861 30.16 28.73 9.28
C ARG A 861 31.49 28.75 10.02
N ARG A 862 32.38 29.67 9.62
CA ARG A 862 33.67 29.90 10.26
C ARG A 862 33.50 30.39 11.68
#